data_AF-A0A975LDL3-F1
#
_entry.id   AF-A0A975LDL3-F1
#
_cell.length_a   1.000
_cell.length_b   1.000
_cell.length_c   1.000
_cell.angle_alpha   90.00
_cell.angle_beta   90.00
_cell.angle_gamma   90.00
#
_symmetry.space_group_name_H-M   'P 1'
#
loop_
_entity.id
_entity.type
_entity.pdbx_description
1 polymer ?
#
loop_
_entity_poly.entity_id
_entity_poly.type
_entity_poly.pdbx_seq_one_letter_code
_entity_poly.pdbx_strand_id
1 'polypeptide(L)'
;MSNKYDFELNLNAENSLSLIAKEIKPSSIVLEFGPAHGRLTKYLNEELNCQVYIVEIDETAILDATRYAVDYVIGDIEEYHWVEKFKGVKFDYILFADVLEHLYNPHKVIEVSKDLLKDDGSFLMSVPNVAHNSILIDLFNDKFNYNEIGLLDNTHIRFFTYRSILDFFKKLDLVQVKQFGTKASVNEIEIKNTYSDLPLEVAKYLKTKKYGEIYQFVFRLQKLSYVKEHNIQVHNDIIKENNYYFAQLYIDLGNGFTEQDSIKYYNLENNNIIEFDLTSYKGIEGLRFDPINTNGIVQLDKIEFYDANHKEIKLTYHTNSIYNIEQTYFFIDIDPQINFESKSYEIKKIKISYKLIDFEIDLSTVDSFKLNAQYIKNKENMLINQLNELDQKNKQVIELEKLVNTLNENLQEIKYEMNHKQKVINDLQENTIQLNNNILEKNNQVTAISKNYEVIQKKYETFKKNTMNLNAYITELIQELSYVYRSFSWQITYFFKNSFNFLRGQKKHNSSEIMTHIDDKTIYMHIDNCFIKGKNLYVYGWSFHKKNELNISILSPSYKCCQLEKCKRDDVFNSFEGKYDSALNSGFIIQINKIQKKDKVIIRFFADNDLHEKIIEINTRMIFKKRKSTISKFRYVFSWKNFTNTLKYQRKHGLIKTIRHAKGFLFKQEIMNYDSFKVYQEWINNNEKYNKEKCIKEIKSFKYQPKISIIMPVYNVEKKWLEKCIESIRNQYYFNWELCIADDHSTYKYIKTFLNFFTKLDPRIKVIYREKNGHISRASNSALTLASGDFIALLDNDDELPPFSLYEIVKALNVNPGLDLIYSDEDKIDINGKRSDPHFKPDYSPDTILSSNYISHLGVYRKSIVDEIGGFRTGYEGSQDYDLLLRFLEKTSTDKIIHIPKILYHWRMIEGSTAMNNTSKNYAYVAGKKALEDTILRRNLKANVIEHNEVPYYMMDYKLIEDDFISIIIPTKDHADLLEKCLISIYEKSTFKNYEIIIVDNGSIETDTLNLFEHYKQTYKNFRVIRLDIPFNYSKLNNEAAKIAKGNLLLLLNNDIEVITPNWLEIMAGYAKQNHIGAVGAKLLYPDQTIQHGGVILGIGGIANHAFLNHHRTSPGYYARLKVPYNYSAVTAACLLISKEKFFEVHGLEEELQVAFNDVDLNLKLLEKGYYNIFLPQVELYHYESKSRGKDDSPKKIKRFHGEIKFMERKWSSIIKKDPYYNINLSKEDTDFKISSNEIFTTQEDET
;
A
#
# COMPACT_ATOMS: atom_id res chain seq x y z
N MET A 1 -35.98 -30.44 39.39
CA MET A 1 -34.82 -29.99 38.58
C MET A 1 -33.60 -30.24 39.43
N SER A 2 -32.74 -31.18 39.07
CA SER A 2 -31.51 -31.43 39.83
C SER A 2 -30.60 -30.21 39.70
N ASN A 3 -30.12 -29.72 40.83
CA ASN A 3 -29.35 -28.49 40.96
C ASN A 3 -28.10 -28.59 40.06
N LYS A 4 -27.93 -27.64 39.12
CA LYS A 4 -26.85 -27.65 38.10
C LYS A 4 -25.44 -27.61 38.71
N TYR A 5 -25.32 -27.40 40.03
CA TYR A 5 -24.07 -27.17 40.73
C TYR A 5 -23.89 -27.96 42.06
N ASP A 6 -24.27 -29.23 42.16
CA ASP A 6 -24.09 -30.03 43.41
C ASP A 6 -23.10 -31.20 43.26
N PHE A 7 -21.79 -30.92 43.30
CA PHE A 7 -20.71 -31.94 43.29
C PHE A 7 -19.54 -31.50 44.21
N GLU A 8 -18.91 -32.44 44.93
CA GLU A 8 -17.74 -32.17 45.79
C GLU A 8 -16.49 -31.74 44.97
N LEU A 9 -15.67 -30.84 45.53
CA LEU A 9 -14.45 -30.34 44.86
C LEU A 9 -13.38 -31.44 44.79
N ASN A 10 -13.09 -31.94 43.58
CA ASN A 10 -12.03 -32.91 43.34
C ASN A 10 -10.70 -32.23 42.99
N LEU A 11 -9.72 -32.24 43.91
CA LEU A 11 -8.38 -31.67 43.68
C LEU A 11 -7.56 -32.43 42.63
N ASN A 12 -7.90 -33.68 42.34
CA ASN A 12 -7.26 -34.47 41.29
C ASN A 12 -7.81 -34.15 39.90
N ALA A 13 -8.92 -33.41 39.79
CA ALA A 13 -9.40 -32.90 38.51
C ALA A 13 -8.51 -31.76 37.99
N GLU A 14 -8.40 -31.61 36.67
CA GLU A 14 -7.68 -30.51 36.01
C GLU A 14 -8.67 -29.42 35.55
N ASN A 15 -9.46 -28.87 36.47
CA ASN A 15 -10.39 -27.77 36.21
C ASN A 15 -9.92 -26.46 36.85
N SER A 16 -10.56 -25.34 36.50
CA SER A 16 -10.14 -24.00 36.94
C SER A 16 -10.11 -23.87 38.47
N LEU A 17 -11.16 -24.34 39.16
CA LEU A 17 -11.27 -24.27 40.62
C LEU A 17 -10.19 -25.10 41.33
N SER A 18 -9.85 -26.29 40.86
CA SER A 18 -8.81 -27.12 41.47
C SER A 18 -7.41 -26.52 41.27
N LEU A 19 -7.14 -25.90 40.11
CA LEU A 19 -5.89 -25.19 39.84
C LEU A 19 -5.75 -23.93 40.71
N ILE A 20 -6.84 -23.18 40.91
CA ILE A 20 -6.87 -22.03 41.83
C ILE A 20 -6.63 -22.48 43.27
N ALA A 21 -7.32 -23.53 43.72
CA ALA A 21 -7.20 -24.06 45.08
C ALA A 21 -5.77 -24.49 45.44
N LYS A 22 -5.05 -25.12 44.50
CA LYS A 22 -3.65 -25.56 44.68
C LYS A 22 -2.65 -24.42 44.89
N GLU A 23 -2.97 -23.20 44.48
CA GLU A 23 -2.09 -22.04 44.65
C GLU A 23 -2.30 -21.31 45.98
N ILE A 24 -3.37 -21.62 46.71
CA ILE A 24 -3.70 -20.95 47.97
C ILE A 24 -3.00 -21.64 49.13
N LYS A 25 -2.31 -20.86 49.97
CA LYS A 25 -1.61 -21.38 51.15
C LYS A 25 -2.59 -21.59 52.31
N PRO A 26 -2.39 -22.62 53.16
CA PRO A 26 -3.15 -22.77 54.39
C PRO A 26 -3.11 -21.52 55.28
N SER A 27 -4.20 -21.26 56.00
CA SER A 27 -4.34 -20.13 56.93
C SER A 27 -4.21 -18.74 56.31
N SER A 28 -4.52 -18.61 55.01
CA SER A 28 -4.56 -17.32 54.31
C SER A 28 -5.88 -16.57 54.55
N ILE A 29 -5.86 -15.25 54.33
CA ILE A 29 -7.06 -14.42 54.26
C ILE A 29 -7.43 -14.23 52.78
N VAL A 30 -8.62 -14.68 52.39
CA VAL A 30 -9.04 -14.77 50.99
C VAL A 30 -10.32 -13.98 50.74
N LEU A 31 -10.37 -13.22 49.65
CA LEU A 31 -11.60 -12.63 49.12
C LEU A 31 -12.02 -13.37 47.86
N GLU A 32 -13.20 -13.97 47.87
CA GLU A 32 -13.75 -14.73 46.75
C GLU A 32 -14.94 -13.98 46.13
N PHE A 33 -14.84 -13.63 44.86
CA PHE A 33 -15.92 -13.07 44.08
C PHE A 33 -16.66 -14.17 43.31
N GLY A 34 -17.99 -14.21 43.42
CA GLY A 34 -18.82 -15.21 42.75
C GLY A 34 -18.65 -16.65 43.28
N PRO A 35 -18.72 -16.92 44.60
CA PRO A 35 -18.56 -18.26 45.15
C PRO A 35 -19.68 -19.25 44.77
N ALA A 36 -20.80 -18.78 44.20
CA ALA A 36 -22.03 -19.54 44.04
C ALA A 36 -22.45 -20.21 45.37
N HIS A 37 -22.70 -21.52 45.40
CA HIS A 37 -23.03 -22.27 46.62
C HIS A 37 -21.83 -22.52 47.57
N GLY A 38 -20.66 -21.91 47.31
CA GLY A 38 -19.53 -21.88 48.24
C GLY A 38 -18.67 -23.13 48.27
N ARG A 39 -18.53 -23.84 47.15
CA ARG A 39 -17.72 -25.08 47.11
C ARG A 39 -16.25 -24.85 47.40
N LEU A 40 -15.65 -23.86 46.73
CA LEU A 40 -14.27 -23.47 46.97
C LEU A 40 -14.15 -22.82 48.36
N THR A 41 -15.08 -21.94 48.72
CA THR A 41 -15.19 -21.35 50.08
C THR A 41 -15.10 -22.41 51.18
N LYS A 42 -15.90 -23.48 51.08
CA LYS A 42 -15.91 -24.61 52.03
C LYS A 42 -14.54 -25.29 52.11
N TYR A 43 -13.93 -25.63 50.97
CA TYR A 43 -12.60 -26.25 50.93
C TYR A 43 -11.52 -25.36 51.56
N LEU A 44 -11.52 -24.07 51.23
CA LEU A 44 -10.57 -23.11 51.79
C LEU A 44 -10.74 -22.99 53.31
N ASN A 45 -11.97 -23.02 53.81
CA ASN A 45 -12.25 -22.90 55.24
C ASN A 45 -11.96 -24.20 56.02
N GLU A 46 -12.51 -25.34 55.60
CA GLU A 46 -12.44 -26.59 56.37
C GLU A 46 -11.08 -27.30 56.21
N GLU A 47 -10.53 -27.35 54.99
CA GLU A 47 -9.32 -28.12 54.69
C GLU A 47 -8.04 -27.28 54.81
N LEU A 48 -8.09 -26.02 54.34
CA LEU A 48 -6.93 -25.12 54.39
C LEU A 48 -6.97 -24.16 55.60
N ASN A 49 -8.02 -24.19 56.42
CA ASN A 49 -8.17 -23.31 57.59
C ASN A 49 -8.00 -21.81 57.25
N CYS A 50 -8.46 -21.39 56.06
CA CYS A 50 -8.42 -20.01 55.59
C CYS A 50 -9.61 -19.19 56.11
N GLN A 51 -9.40 -17.88 56.24
CA GLN A 51 -10.45 -16.91 56.52
C GLN A 51 -10.99 -16.38 55.18
N VAL A 52 -12.19 -16.79 54.80
CA VAL A 52 -12.76 -16.46 53.48
C VAL A 52 -13.83 -15.38 53.62
N TYR A 53 -13.71 -14.32 52.83
CA TYR A 53 -14.69 -13.26 52.67
C TYR A 53 -15.28 -13.38 51.28
N ILE A 54 -16.59 -13.14 51.15
CA ILE A 54 -17.29 -13.42 49.88
C ILE A 54 -18.13 -12.25 49.38
N VAL A 55 -18.23 -12.11 48.06
CA VAL A 55 -19.16 -11.19 47.39
C VAL A 55 -19.93 -11.98 46.32
N GLU A 56 -21.25 -12.01 46.42
CA GLU A 56 -22.12 -12.78 45.53
C GLU A 56 -23.39 -11.98 45.22
N ILE A 57 -23.84 -12.04 43.97
CA ILE A 57 -25.03 -11.34 43.49
C ILE A 57 -26.30 -12.17 43.72
N ASP A 58 -26.18 -13.51 43.68
CA ASP A 58 -27.30 -14.42 43.90
C ASP A 58 -27.57 -14.62 45.41
N GLU A 59 -28.67 -14.03 45.88
CA GLU A 59 -29.12 -14.12 47.27
C GLU A 59 -29.40 -15.56 47.72
N THR A 60 -29.75 -16.47 46.81
CA THR A 60 -30.01 -17.88 47.14
C THR A 60 -28.73 -18.71 47.22
N ALA A 61 -27.76 -18.47 46.33
CA ALA A 61 -26.50 -19.22 46.31
C ALA A 61 -25.61 -18.85 47.50
N ILE A 62 -25.55 -17.56 47.86
CA ILE A 62 -24.69 -17.08 48.93
C ILE A 62 -25.05 -17.64 50.31
N LEU A 63 -26.32 -17.96 50.57
CA LEU A 63 -26.78 -18.48 51.88
C LEU A 63 -26.09 -19.78 52.28
N ASP A 64 -25.71 -20.62 51.31
CA ASP A 64 -24.93 -21.83 51.57
C ASP A 64 -23.45 -21.51 51.81
N ALA A 65 -22.88 -20.59 51.02
CA ALA A 65 -21.48 -20.18 51.13
C ALA A 65 -21.17 -19.46 52.46
N THR A 66 -22.10 -18.65 52.98
CA THR A 66 -21.91 -17.88 54.22
C THR A 66 -21.62 -18.74 55.45
N ARG A 67 -22.00 -20.02 55.45
CA ARG A 67 -21.70 -20.96 56.56
C ARG A 67 -20.20 -21.18 56.75
N TYR A 68 -19.43 -20.95 55.70
CA TYR A 68 -17.98 -21.16 55.63
C TYR A 68 -17.20 -19.85 55.48
N ALA A 69 -17.89 -18.71 55.43
CA ALA A 69 -17.29 -17.39 55.27
C ALA A 69 -17.28 -16.59 56.58
N VAL A 70 -16.28 -15.72 56.74
CA VAL A 70 -16.12 -14.84 57.91
C VAL A 70 -17.07 -13.64 57.84
N ASP A 71 -17.22 -13.04 56.67
CA ASP A 71 -18.12 -11.92 56.39
C ASP A 71 -18.47 -11.93 54.89
N TYR A 72 -19.57 -11.28 54.51
CA TYR A 72 -20.09 -11.35 53.15
C TYR A 72 -20.78 -10.06 52.69
N VAL A 73 -20.91 -9.91 51.38
CA VAL A 73 -21.72 -8.87 50.73
C VAL A 73 -22.62 -9.51 49.68
N ILE A 74 -23.92 -9.22 49.77
CA ILE A 74 -24.90 -9.55 48.74
C ILE A 74 -25.05 -8.33 47.85
N GLY A 75 -24.71 -8.44 46.57
CA GLY A 75 -24.85 -7.35 45.62
C GLY A 75 -23.90 -7.43 44.43
N ASP A 76 -24.15 -6.57 43.45
CA ASP A 76 -23.34 -6.48 42.24
C ASP A 76 -21.91 -5.99 42.59
N ILE A 77 -20.92 -6.71 42.07
CA ILE A 77 -19.50 -6.39 42.23
C ILE A 77 -19.19 -4.99 41.65
N GLU A 78 -19.92 -4.56 40.61
CA GLU A 78 -19.74 -3.26 39.96
C GLU A 78 -20.38 -2.08 40.72
N GLU A 79 -21.10 -2.33 41.80
CA GLU A 79 -21.61 -1.28 42.70
C GLU A 79 -20.61 -0.88 43.80
N TYR A 80 -19.51 -1.62 43.94
CA TYR A 80 -18.37 -1.33 44.82
C TYR A 80 -18.70 -1.19 46.33
N HIS A 81 -19.89 -1.58 46.79
CA HIS A 81 -20.28 -1.55 48.21
C HIS A 81 -19.35 -2.39 49.09
N TRP A 82 -18.80 -3.47 48.54
CA TRP A 82 -17.81 -4.34 49.18
C TRP A 82 -16.47 -3.64 49.46
N VAL A 83 -16.08 -2.62 48.70
CA VAL A 83 -14.82 -1.89 48.90
C VAL A 83 -14.84 -1.18 50.24
N GLU A 84 -15.91 -0.45 50.56
CA GLU A 84 -16.02 0.25 51.83
C GLU A 84 -16.26 -0.71 52.99
N LYS A 85 -17.05 -1.78 52.78
CA LYS A 85 -17.28 -2.83 53.78
C LYS A 85 -15.99 -3.54 54.20
N PHE A 86 -15.09 -3.82 53.26
CA PHE A 86 -13.85 -4.58 53.51
C PHE A 86 -12.57 -3.73 53.57
N LYS A 87 -12.68 -2.39 53.57
CA LYS A 87 -11.55 -1.43 53.54
C LYS A 87 -10.46 -1.67 54.59
N GLY A 88 -10.81 -2.23 55.74
CA GLY A 88 -9.89 -2.52 56.84
C GLY A 88 -9.18 -3.87 56.76
N VAL A 89 -9.57 -4.75 55.83
CA VAL A 89 -9.02 -6.10 55.67
C VAL A 89 -7.98 -6.11 54.56
N LYS A 90 -6.86 -6.79 54.78
CA LYS A 90 -5.82 -7.00 53.78
C LYS A 90 -5.73 -8.46 53.39
N PHE A 91 -6.03 -8.76 52.15
CA PHE A 91 -6.14 -10.13 51.63
C PHE A 91 -4.80 -10.64 51.11
N ASP A 92 -4.50 -11.90 51.43
CA ASP A 92 -3.39 -12.66 50.83
C ASP A 92 -3.73 -13.05 49.38
N TYR A 93 -5.00 -13.44 49.15
CA TYR A 93 -5.50 -13.81 47.83
C TYR A 93 -6.85 -13.15 47.52
N ILE A 94 -7.01 -12.68 46.29
CA ILE A 94 -8.31 -12.24 45.75
C ILE A 94 -8.64 -13.10 44.53
N LEU A 95 -9.80 -13.73 44.53
CA LEU A 95 -10.20 -14.74 43.55
C LEU A 95 -11.26 -14.20 42.59
N PHE A 96 -11.06 -14.44 41.29
CA PHE A 96 -12.05 -14.21 40.22
C PHE A 96 -12.10 -15.46 39.33
N ALA A 97 -12.85 -16.46 39.77
CA ALA A 97 -13.02 -17.70 39.01
C ALA A 97 -14.23 -17.59 38.08
N ASP A 98 -13.99 -17.43 36.78
CA ASP A 98 -15.03 -17.30 35.75
C ASP A 98 -16.00 -16.13 36.04
N VAL A 99 -15.43 -14.96 36.38
CA VAL A 99 -16.18 -13.74 36.74
C VAL A 99 -15.99 -12.62 35.73
N LEU A 100 -14.78 -12.44 35.19
CA LEU A 100 -14.41 -11.23 34.45
C LEU A 100 -15.19 -11.05 33.13
N GLU A 101 -15.57 -12.17 32.52
CA GLU A 101 -16.35 -12.29 31.29
C GLU A 101 -17.81 -11.84 31.45
N HIS A 102 -18.31 -11.79 32.69
CA HIS A 102 -19.67 -11.34 33.04
C HIS A 102 -19.73 -9.86 33.44
N LEU A 103 -18.59 -9.17 33.57
CA LEU A 103 -18.54 -7.78 34.02
C LEU A 103 -18.53 -6.77 32.87
N TYR A 104 -19.25 -5.65 33.00
CA TYR A 104 -19.20 -4.56 32.03
C TYR A 104 -17.91 -3.77 32.17
N ASN A 105 -17.37 -3.61 33.38
CA ASN A 105 -16.15 -2.87 33.66
C ASN A 105 -15.18 -3.65 34.59
N PRO A 106 -14.68 -4.81 34.14
CA PRO A 106 -13.75 -5.63 34.93
C PRO A 106 -12.46 -4.89 35.28
N HIS A 107 -12.05 -3.92 34.45
CA HIS A 107 -10.87 -3.10 34.73
C HIS A 107 -11.03 -2.33 36.04
N LYS A 108 -12.17 -1.68 36.24
CA LYS A 108 -12.38 -0.86 37.44
C LYS A 108 -12.50 -1.71 38.69
N VAL A 109 -13.18 -2.86 38.60
CA VAL A 109 -13.29 -3.84 39.70
C VAL A 109 -11.90 -4.26 40.19
N ILE A 110 -11.02 -4.71 39.29
CA ILE A 110 -9.67 -5.13 39.69
C ILE A 110 -8.84 -3.96 40.20
N GLU A 111 -8.97 -2.79 39.57
CA GLU A 111 -8.26 -1.57 39.99
C GLU A 111 -8.56 -1.23 41.46
N VAL A 112 -9.83 -1.28 41.88
CA VAL A 112 -10.20 -1.00 43.28
C VAL A 112 -9.92 -2.18 44.22
N SER A 113 -9.97 -3.43 43.74
CA SER A 113 -9.56 -4.60 44.54
C SER A 113 -8.08 -4.58 44.92
N LYS A 114 -7.20 -3.94 44.12
CA LYS A 114 -5.76 -3.84 44.42
C LYS A 114 -5.46 -3.17 45.76
N ASP A 115 -6.32 -2.25 46.19
CA ASP A 115 -6.16 -1.55 47.46
C ASP A 115 -6.45 -2.44 48.66
N LEU A 116 -7.20 -3.53 48.48
CA LEU A 116 -7.48 -4.52 49.53
C LEU A 116 -6.43 -5.66 49.53
N LEU A 117 -5.64 -5.80 48.47
CA LEU A 117 -4.59 -6.82 48.38
C LEU A 117 -3.34 -6.39 49.17
N LYS A 118 -2.76 -7.33 49.94
CA LYS A 118 -1.41 -7.18 50.51
C LYS A 118 -0.39 -6.91 49.40
N ASP A 119 0.75 -6.32 49.73
CA ASP A 119 1.76 -5.99 48.73
C ASP A 119 2.43 -7.24 48.14
N ASP A 120 2.59 -8.29 48.95
CA ASP A 120 3.02 -9.63 48.54
C ASP A 120 1.86 -10.57 48.14
N GLY A 121 0.61 -10.09 48.25
CA GLY A 121 -0.59 -10.83 47.91
C GLY A 121 -0.73 -11.12 46.41
N SER A 122 -1.62 -12.05 46.05
CA SER A 122 -1.85 -12.44 44.65
C SER A 122 -3.33 -12.39 44.24
N PHE A 123 -3.60 -12.02 42.99
CA PHE A 123 -4.87 -12.35 42.36
C PHE A 123 -4.79 -13.76 41.77
N LEU A 124 -5.86 -14.54 41.90
CA LEU A 124 -6.04 -15.82 41.22
C LEU A 124 -7.28 -15.72 40.34
N MET A 125 -7.12 -15.92 39.03
CA MET A 125 -8.18 -15.66 38.06
C MET A 125 -8.29 -16.79 37.04
N SER A 126 -9.51 -17.16 36.65
CA SER A 126 -9.76 -17.99 35.46
C SER A 126 -10.56 -17.23 34.41
N VAL A 127 -10.25 -17.46 33.14
CA VAL A 127 -10.91 -16.80 32.01
C VAL A 127 -11.08 -17.78 30.83
N PRO A 128 -12.31 -17.89 30.25
CA PRO A 128 -12.58 -18.65 29.03
C PRO A 128 -11.77 -18.19 27.82
N ASN A 129 -11.32 -19.13 26.98
CA ASN A 129 -10.58 -18.85 25.76
C ASN A 129 -11.48 -18.81 24.53
N VAL A 130 -11.88 -17.62 24.08
CA VAL A 130 -12.70 -17.48 22.86
C VAL A 130 -11.98 -17.90 21.57
N ALA A 131 -10.65 -18.08 21.62
CA ALA A 131 -9.85 -18.52 20.48
C ALA A 131 -9.65 -20.04 20.42
N HIS A 132 -10.44 -20.81 21.18
CA HIS A 132 -10.47 -22.27 21.12
C HIS A 132 -10.83 -22.77 19.72
N ASN A 133 -10.22 -23.88 19.27
CA ASN A 133 -10.35 -24.40 17.92
C ASN A 133 -11.78 -24.76 17.58
N SER A 134 -12.58 -25.26 18.52
CA SER A 134 -14.01 -25.51 18.28
C SER A 134 -14.79 -24.24 17.92
N ILE A 135 -14.52 -23.09 18.54
CA ILE A 135 -15.18 -21.84 18.15
C ILE A 135 -14.73 -21.42 16.75
N LEU A 136 -13.45 -21.59 16.43
CA LEU A 136 -12.90 -21.23 15.13
C LEU A 136 -13.40 -22.11 13.98
N ILE A 137 -13.58 -23.41 14.22
CA ILE A 137 -14.19 -24.34 13.25
C ILE A 137 -15.62 -23.90 12.94
N ASP A 138 -16.40 -23.54 13.95
CA ASP A 138 -17.77 -23.04 13.76
C ASP A 138 -17.78 -21.70 13.02
N LEU A 139 -16.92 -20.75 13.40
CA LEU A 139 -16.81 -19.47 12.72
C LEU A 139 -16.40 -19.61 11.25
N PHE A 140 -15.51 -20.54 10.94
CA PHE A 140 -15.12 -20.85 9.56
C PHE A 140 -16.30 -21.38 8.73
N ASN A 141 -17.23 -22.06 9.40
CA ASN A 141 -18.46 -22.61 8.83
C ASN A 141 -19.67 -21.67 9.04
N ASP A 142 -19.44 -20.37 9.28
CA ASP A 142 -20.48 -19.35 9.47
C ASP A 142 -21.46 -19.66 10.64
N LYS A 143 -20.94 -20.25 11.72
CA LYS A 143 -21.67 -20.55 12.96
C LYS A 143 -21.06 -19.81 14.15
N PHE A 144 -21.91 -19.19 14.97
CA PHE A 144 -21.53 -18.58 16.24
C PHE A 144 -22.70 -18.62 17.21
N ASN A 145 -22.91 -19.77 17.84
CA ASN A 145 -24.08 -20.04 18.67
C ASN A 145 -23.74 -19.93 20.17
N TYR A 146 -24.54 -19.16 20.90
CA TYR A 146 -24.46 -19.10 22.36
C TYR A 146 -25.13 -20.32 22.99
N ASN A 147 -24.57 -20.79 24.11
CA ASN A 147 -25.05 -21.94 24.88
C ASN A 147 -25.45 -21.51 26.30
N GLU A 148 -26.13 -22.40 27.04
CA GLU A 148 -26.47 -22.15 28.45
C GLU A 148 -25.27 -22.25 29.41
N ILE A 149 -24.17 -22.87 28.96
CA ILE A 149 -22.92 -23.05 29.68
C ILE A 149 -21.77 -23.11 28.67
N GLY A 150 -20.54 -22.85 29.13
CA GLY A 150 -19.32 -23.12 28.36
C GLY A 150 -18.63 -21.87 27.82
N LEU A 151 -17.80 -22.00 26.79
CA LEU A 151 -17.00 -20.88 26.25
C LEU A 151 -17.84 -19.76 25.65
N LEU A 152 -19.00 -20.12 25.09
CA LEU A 152 -20.01 -19.19 24.53
C LEU A 152 -21.27 -19.16 25.40
N ASP A 153 -21.12 -19.15 26.72
CA ASP A 153 -22.24 -18.93 27.64
C ASP A 153 -23.00 -17.64 27.28
N ASN A 154 -24.33 -17.70 27.28
CA ASN A 154 -25.20 -16.58 26.90
C ASN A 154 -25.16 -15.39 27.87
N THR A 155 -24.55 -15.56 29.05
CA THR A 155 -24.30 -14.50 30.02
C THR A 155 -22.92 -13.83 29.85
N HIS A 156 -22.04 -14.36 29.00
CA HIS A 156 -20.77 -13.70 28.67
C HIS A 156 -21.00 -12.42 27.88
N ILE A 157 -20.59 -11.29 28.44
CA ILE A 157 -20.64 -9.98 27.77
C ILE A 157 -19.26 -9.51 27.30
N ARG A 158 -18.20 -10.21 27.73
CA ARG A 158 -16.82 -10.00 27.27
C ARG A 158 -16.15 -11.32 26.91
N PHE A 159 -15.34 -11.27 25.88
CA PHE A 159 -14.56 -12.42 25.40
C PHE A 159 -13.08 -12.11 25.44
N PHE A 160 -12.28 -13.08 25.88
CA PHE A 160 -10.85 -12.94 25.97
C PHE A 160 -10.13 -14.03 25.18
N THR A 161 -9.10 -13.62 24.46
CA THR A 161 -8.01 -14.47 23.98
C THR A 161 -6.85 -14.39 24.97
N TYR A 162 -5.91 -15.33 24.90
CA TYR A 162 -4.68 -15.30 25.69
C TYR A 162 -3.94 -13.95 25.61
N ARG A 163 -3.82 -13.38 24.40
CA ARG A 163 -3.11 -12.11 24.23
C ARG A 163 -3.89 -10.94 24.83
N SER A 164 -5.20 -10.88 24.60
CA SER A 164 -6.02 -9.77 25.10
C SER A 164 -6.13 -9.75 26.63
N ILE A 165 -6.11 -10.91 27.30
CA ILE A 165 -6.15 -10.94 28.76
C ILE A 165 -4.81 -10.51 29.39
N LEU A 166 -3.67 -10.87 28.78
CA LEU A 166 -2.37 -10.36 29.22
C LEU A 166 -2.23 -8.85 29.03
N ASP A 167 -2.68 -8.33 27.88
CA ASP A 167 -2.69 -6.89 27.62
C ASP A 167 -3.62 -6.15 28.60
N PHE A 168 -4.71 -6.81 29.05
CA PHE A 168 -5.61 -6.29 30.07
C PHE A 168 -4.93 -6.22 31.45
N PHE A 169 -4.22 -7.27 31.90
CA PHE A 169 -3.47 -7.24 33.17
C PHE A 169 -2.36 -6.19 33.18
N LYS A 170 -1.64 -6.05 32.05
CA LYS A 170 -0.56 -5.07 31.91
C LYS A 170 -1.03 -3.64 32.14
N LYS A 171 -2.26 -3.29 31.74
CA LYS A 171 -2.84 -1.96 31.97
C LYS A 171 -3.16 -1.67 33.44
N LEU A 172 -3.30 -2.72 34.25
CA LEU A 172 -3.62 -2.65 35.68
C LEU A 172 -2.35 -2.69 36.56
N ASP A 173 -1.16 -2.63 35.97
CA ASP A 173 0.13 -2.86 36.64
C ASP A 173 0.17 -4.20 37.38
N LEU A 174 -0.43 -5.22 36.80
CA LEU A 174 -0.36 -6.61 37.27
C LEU A 174 0.50 -7.43 36.32
N VAL A 175 1.30 -8.32 36.89
CA VAL A 175 2.16 -9.25 36.15
C VAL A 175 1.79 -10.67 36.53
N GLN A 176 1.68 -11.54 35.54
CA GLN A 176 1.54 -12.97 35.76
C GLN A 176 2.84 -13.55 36.31
N VAL A 177 2.78 -14.14 37.51
CA VAL A 177 3.90 -14.85 38.14
C VAL A 177 3.80 -16.36 37.96
N LYS A 178 2.57 -16.87 37.80
CA LYS A 178 2.29 -18.21 37.28
C LYS A 178 1.10 -18.19 36.33
N GLN A 179 1.07 -19.15 35.42
CA GLN A 179 -0.05 -19.38 34.51
C GLN A 179 -0.24 -20.86 34.22
N PHE A 180 -1.50 -21.27 34.14
CA PHE A 180 -1.97 -22.62 33.85
C PHE A 180 -3.06 -22.57 32.78
N GLY A 181 -3.41 -23.71 32.22
CA GLY A 181 -4.54 -23.84 31.30
C GLY A 181 -5.23 -25.18 31.48
N THR A 182 -6.56 -25.18 31.47
CA THR A 182 -7.34 -26.41 31.40
C THR A 182 -7.45 -26.82 29.94
N LYS A 183 -7.16 -28.07 29.61
CA LYS A 183 -7.22 -28.58 28.23
C LYS A 183 -8.57 -29.25 27.97
N ALA A 184 -9.15 -29.01 26.80
CA ALA A 184 -10.25 -29.82 26.28
C ALA A 184 -10.09 -29.93 24.77
N SER A 185 -10.16 -31.14 24.22
CA SER A 185 -9.95 -31.34 22.79
C SER A 185 -11.18 -30.88 22.00
N VAL A 186 -10.99 -30.63 20.70
CA VAL A 186 -12.12 -30.42 19.78
C VAL A 186 -13.08 -31.63 19.88
N ASN A 187 -14.39 -31.36 19.94
CA ASN A 187 -15.50 -32.32 20.16
C ASN A 187 -15.72 -32.79 21.61
N GLU A 188 -14.79 -32.55 22.53
CA GLU A 188 -14.93 -32.92 23.96
C GLU A 188 -15.66 -31.84 24.77
N ILE A 189 -15.91 -30.68 24.18
CA ILE A 189 -16.62 -29.55 24.81
C ILE A 189 -18.08 -29.46 24.36
N GLU A 190 -18.81 -28.42 24.77
CA GLU A 190 -20.21 -28.16 24.41
C GLU A 190 -20.43 -27.97 22.90
N ILE A 191 -19.41 -27.51 22.17
CA ILE A 191 -19.42 -27.35 20.72
C ILE A 191 -19.02 -28.68 20.05
N LYS A 192 -20.00 -29.36 19.45
CA LYS A 192 -19.85 -30.70 18.84
C LYS A 192 -19.44 -30.67 17.36
N ASN A 193 -18.33 -29.99 17.07
CA ASN A 193 -17.72 -29.99 15.74
C ASN A 193 -16.39 -30.75 15.73
N THR A 194 -15.84 -30.95 14.53
CA THR A 194 -14.66 -31.77 14.28
C THR A 194 -13.72 -31.10 13.29
N TYR A 195 -12.44 -31.46 13.31
CA TYR A 195 -11.49 -30.96 12.31
C TYR A 195 -11.83 -31.41 10.87
N SER A 196 -12.63 -32.47 10.70
CA SER A 196 -13.16 -32.89 9.39
C SER A 196 -14.20 -31.93 8.81
N ASP A 197 -14.73 -31.00 9.59
CA ASP A 197 -15.64 -29.96 9.11
C ASP A 197 -14.89 -28.80 8.41
N LEU A 198 -13.57 -28.93 8.23
CA LEU A 198 -12.71 -27.92 7.58
C LEU A 198 -11.95 -28.50 6.38
N PRO A 199 -11.53 -27.64 5.44
CA PRO A 199 -10.50 -28.02 4.47
C PRO A 199 -9.23 -28.50 5.18
N LEU A 200 -8.60 -29.55 4.64
CA LEU A 200 -7.44 -30.25 5.24
C LEU A 200 -6.32 -29.31 5.71
N GLU A 201 -5.95 -28.33 4.89
CA GLU A 201 -4.89 -27.37 5.21
C GLU A 201 -5.27 -26.45 6.39
N VAL A 202 -6.54 -26.11 6.52
CA VAL A 202 -7.04 -25.32 7.66
C VAL A 202 -7.09 -26.18 8.92
N ALA A 203 -7.51 -27.44 8.79
CA ALA A 203 -7.48 -28.40 9.89
C ALA A 203 -6.05 -28.63 10.42
N LYS A 204 -5.06 -28.83 9.54
CA LYS A 204 -3.64 -28.94 9.89
C LYS A 204 -3.16 -27.73 10.69
N TYR A 205 -3.44 -26.52 10.19
CA TYR A 205 -3.07 -25.28 10.88
C TYR A 205 -3.70 -25.15 12.27
N LEU A 206 -4.98 -25.49 12.43
CA LEU A 206 -5.63 -25.40 13.73
C LEU A 206 -5.08 -26.45 14.71
N LYS A 207 -4.79 -27.67 14.26
CA LYS A 207 -4.19 -28.73 15.08
C LYS A 207 -2.84 -28.31 15.67
N THR A 208 -2.02 -27.57 14.94
CA THR A 208 -0.70 -27.08 15.43
C THR A 208 -0.78 -25.79 16.25
N LYS A 209 -1.96 -25.18 16.38
CA LYS A 209 -2.13 -23.91 17.10
C LYS A 209 -1.86 -24.07 18.60
N LYS A 210 -0.80 -23.43 19.09
CA LYS A 210 -0.29 -23.49 20.49
C LYS A 210 -1.33 -23.46 21.62
N TYR A 211 -2.38 -22.65 21.51
CA TYR A 211 -3.44 -22.54 22.53
C TYR A 211 -4.82 -22.93 21.99
N GLY A 212 -4.85 -23.70 20.91
CA GLY A 212 -6.07 -24.08 20.21
C GLY A 212 -6.99 -24.97 21.03
N GLU A 213 -6.44 -25.80 21.92
CA GLU A 213 -7.21 -26.72 22.78
C GLU A 213 -7.18 -26.34 24.26
N ILE A 214 -6.72 -25.12 24.57
CA ILE A 214 -6.85 -24.59 25.94
C ILE A 214 -8.25 -24.04 26.10
N TYR A 215 -9.02 -24.65 26.99
CA TYR A 215 -10.40 -24.31 27.29
C TYR A 215 -10.47 -23.01 28.11
N GLN A 216 -9.79 -22.97 29.25
CA GLN A 216 -9.68 -21.79 30.10
C GLN A 216 -8.22 -21.54 30.50
N PHE A 217 -7.86 -20.27 30.65
CA PHE A 217 -6.57 -19.87 31.23
C PHE A 217 -6.75 -19.56 32.70
N VAL A 218 -5.81 -19.99 33.53
CA VAL A 218 -5.76 -19.66 34.96
C VAL A 218 -4.47 -18.91 35.26
N PHE A 219 -4.57 -17.78 35.96
CA PHE A 219 -3.43 -16.90 36.24
C PHE A 219 -3.28 -16.65 37.73
N ARG A 220 -2.02 -16.62 38.17
CA ARG A 220 -1.62 -16.00 39.43
C ARG A 220 -0.91 -14.69 39.12
N LEU A 221 -1.47 -13.57 39.55
CA LEU A 221 -0.97 -12.23 39.28
C LEU A 221 -0.51 -11.55 40.56
N GLN A 222 0.54 -10.74 40.47
CA GLN A 222 1.01 -9.87 41.55
C GLN A 222 1.20 -8.44 41.06
N LYS A 223 1.25 -7.49 42.00
CA LYS A 223 1.53 -6.07 41.71
C LYS A 223 2.92 -5.95 41.06
N LEU A 224 3.00 -5.21 39.95
CA LEU A 224 4.25 -4.98 39.22
C LEU A 224 5.36 -4.39 40.10
N SER A 225 5.00 -3.53 41.05
CA SER A 225 5.94 -2.94 42.01
C SER A 225 6.65 -4.00 42.85
N TYR A 226 5.88 -4.94 43.43
CA TYR A 226 6.40 -6.01 44.28
C TYR A 226 7.30 -6.98 43.51
N VAL A 227 6.87 -7.40 42.32
CA VAL A 227 7.63 -8.28 41.43
C VAL A 227 8.98 -7.67 41.02
N LYS A 228 9.02 -6.37 40.71
CA LYS A 228 10.25 -5.65 40.38
C LYS A 228 11.21 -5.53 41.57
N GLU A 229 10.68 -5.23 42.75
CA GLU A 229 11.47 -5.07 43.97
C GLU A 229 12.12 -6.39 44.42
N HIS A 230 11.41 -7.51 44.27
CA HIS A 230 11.85 -8.83 44.75
C HIS A 230 12.40 -9.74 43.64
N ASN A 231 12.52 -9.22 42.41
CA ASN A 231 13.09 -9.90 41.25
C ASN A 231 12.48 -11.30 40.99
N ILE A 232 11.16 -11.40 41.13
CA ILE A 232 10.42 -12.67 41.06
C ILE A 232 10.41 -13.18 39.61
N GLN A 233 10.83 -14.43 39.42
CA GLN A 233 10.79 -15.08 38.10
C GLN A 233 9.35 -15.48 37.73
N VAL A 234 9.00 -15.25 36.46
CA VAL A 234 7.71 -15.67 35.90
C VAL A 234 7.80 -17.13 35.47
N HIS A 235 6.95 -17.97 36.06
CA HIS A 235 6.82 -19.38 35.68
C HIS A 235 5.67 -19.57 34.69
N ASN A 236 5.92 -20.34 33.63
CA ASN A 236 4.94 -20.64 32.60
C ASN A 236 4.70 -22.15 32.55
N ASP A 237 3.62 -22.58 33.17
CA ASP A 237 3.25 -23.98 33.33
C ASP A 237 2.09 -24.38 32.39
N ILE A 238 1.73 -23.52 31.44
CA ILE A 238 0.82 -23.90 30.35
C ILE A 238 1.59 -24.91 29.48
N ILE A 239 1.03 -26.12 29.35
CA ILE A 239 1.55 -27.20 28.50
C ILE A 239 1.92 -26.61 27.13
N LYS A 240 3.19 -26.72 26.76
CA LYS A 240 3.79 -25.85 25.73
C LYS A 240 3.43 -26.19 24.28
N GLU A 241 2.93 -27.38 23.98
CA GLU A 241 2.75 -27.84 22.60
C GLU A 241 1.42 -28.59 22.41
N ASN A 242 0.74 -28.29 21.30
CA ASN A 242 -0.35 -29.13 20.82
C ASN A 242 0.30 -30.39 20.22
N ASN A 243 0.29 -31.46 21.01
CA ASN A 243 0.95 -32.73 20.73
C ASN A 243 0.18 -33.61 19.72
N TYR A 244 -0.40 -33.00 18.68
CA TYR A 244 -1.22 -33.73 17.71
C TYR A 244 -0.36 -34.64 16.82
N TYR A 245 0.82 -34.16 16.43
CA TYR A 245 1.79 -34.90 15.64
C TYR A 245 2.99 -35.30 16.49
N PHE A 246 3.40 -36.55 16.41
CA PHE A 246 4.57 -37.06 17.12
C PHE A 246 5.26 -38.18 16.38
N ALA A 247 6.56 -38.29 16.60
CA ALA A 247 7.33 -39.48 16.28
C ALA A 247 7.40 -40.39 17.50
N GLN A 248 7.59 -41.69 17.29
CA GLN A 248 7.61 -42.67 18.38
C GLN A 248 8.66 -43.74 18.13
N LEU A 249 9.41 -44.10 19.17
CA LEU A 249 10.33 -45.24 19.15
C LEU A 249 9.76 -46.34 20.05
N TYR A 250 9.45 -47.49 19.46
CA TYR A 250 9.07 -48.70 20.16
C TYR A 250 10.28 -49.59 20.41
N ILE A 251 10.29 -50.21 21.59
CA ILE A 251 11.38 -51.03 22.09
C ILE A 251 10.81 -52.41 22.40
N ASP A 252 11.33 -53.45 21.73
CA ASP A 252 10.93 -54.84 22.01
C ASP A 252 11.88 -55.46 23.02
N LEU A 253 11.33 -55.94 24.14
CA LEU A 253 12.05 -56.61 25.23
C LEU A 253 11.76 -58.13 25.28
N GLY A 254 11.26 -58.72 24.17
CA GLY A 254 10.92 -60.14 24.04
C GLY A 254 9.42 -60.45 24.03
N ASN A 255 8.57 -59.42 23.97
CA ASN A 255 7.10 -59.54 23.94
C ASN A 255 6.45 -58.86 22.71
N GLY A 256 7.26 -58.34 21.79
CA GLY A 256 6.80 -57.48 20.68
C GLY A 256 6.75 -56.00 21.05
N PHE A 257 6.41 -55.15 20.06
CA PHE A 257 6.28 -53.70 20.24
C PHE A 257 4.99 -53.33 20.97
N THR A 258 5.10 -52.67 22.13
CA THR A 258 3.96 -52.22 22.95
C THR A 258 3.99 -50.71 23.20
N GLU A 259 2.84 -50.09 23.45
CA GLU A 259 2.78 -48.66 23.83
C GLU A 259 3.50 -48.38 25.15
N GLN A 260 3.50 -49.34 26.09
CA GLN A 260 4.13 -49.21 27.39
C GLN A 260 5.66 -49.12 27.26
N ASP A 261 6.23 -49.82 26.28
CA ASP A 261 7.65 -49.86 25.99
C ASP A 261 7.99 -48.98 24.77
N SER A 262 7.56 -47.71 24.82
CA SER A 262 7.80 -46.74 23.76
C SER A 262 8.14 -45.34 24.27
N ILE A 263 8.83 -44.56 23.44
CA ILE A 263 9.22 -43.18 23.73
C ILE A 263 8.63 -42.28 22.63
N LYS A 264 7.78 -41.31 23.00
CA LYS A 264 7.16 -40.35 22.07
C LYS A 264 7.92 -39.03 22.03
N TYR A 265 7.97 -38.41 20.85
CA TYR A 265 8.64 -37.14 20.59
C TYR A 265 7.72 -36.21 19.79
N TYR A 266 7.34 -35.08 20.38
CA TYR A 266 6.26 -34.20 19.87
C TYR A 266 6.76 -32.95 19.10
N ASN A 267 8.03 -32.57 19.23
CA ASN A 267 8.55 -31.33 18.66
C ASN A 267 9.15 -31.51 17.25
N LEU A 268 8.28 -31.70 16.25
CA LEU A 268 8.69 -32.00 14.87
C LEU A 268 9.09 -30.76 14.05
N GLU A 269 8.82 -29.54 14.53
CA GLU A 269 8.94 -28.30 13.74
C GLU A 269 10.32 -27.64 13.76
N ASN A 270 11.23 -28.00 14.66
CA ASN A 270 12.44 -27.20 14.92
C ASN A 270 13.80 -27.88 14.78
N ASN A 271 13.89 -29.21 14.61
CA ASN A 271 15.19 -29.87 14.40
C ASN A 271 15.05 -31.09 13.49
N ASN A 272 15.91 -31.18 12.47
CA ASN A 272 16.04 -32.37 11.61
C ASN A 272 16.58 -33.60 12.37
N ILE A 273 16.68 -33.59 13.70
CA ILE A 273 17.40 -34.58 14.50
C ILE A 273 16.64 -34.88 15.80
N ILE A 274 16.25 -36.15 15.99
CA ILE A 274 15.69 -36.68 17.23
C ILE A 274 16.71 -37.58 17.92
N GLU A 275 16.84 -37.47 19.24
CA GLU A 275 17.67 -38.36 20.06
C GLU A 275 16.80 -39.11 21.07
N PHE A 276 16.95 -40.44 21.15
CA PHE A 276 16.33 -41.26 22.18
C PHE A 276 17.40 -41.90 23.07
N ASP A 277 17.19 -41.81 24.39
CA ASP A 277 18.01 -42.44 25.41
C ASP A 277 17.43 -43.82 25.76
N LEU A 278 18.23 -44.86 25.61
CA LEU A 278 17.86 -46.25 25.85
C LEU A 278 18.61 -46.85 27.05
N THR A 279 19.31 -46.03 27.86
CA THR A 279 20.17 -46.51 28.95
C THR A 279 19.44 -47.31 30.03
N SER A 280 18.16 -47.00 30.27
CA SER A 280 17.28 -47.68 31.23
C SER A 280 16.77 -49.05 30.74
N TYR A 281 16.88 -49.36 29.45
CA TYR A 281 16.35 -50.58 28.85
C TYR A 281 17.43 -51.68 28.78
N LYS A 282 17.05 -52.93 29.10
CA LYS A 282 17.93 -54.10 29.09
C LYS A 282 17.28 -55.23 28.29
N GLY A 283 18.07 -55.95 27.49
CA GLY A 283 17.56 -57.06 26.69
C GLY A 283 16.72 -56.61 25.50
N ILE A 284 17.17 -55.58 24.78
CA ILE A 284 16.48 -55.08 23.57
C ILE A 284 16.61 -56.11 22.45
N GLU A 285 15.51 -56.74 22.06
CA GLU A 285 15.43 -57.71 20.95
C GLU A 285 15.10 -57.03 19.62
N GLY A 286 14.46 -55.86 19.64
CA GLY A 286 14.06 -55.12 18.44
C GLY A 286 13.79 -53.63 18.71
N LEU A 287 13.89 -52.81 17.66
CA LEU A 287 13.54 -51.39 17.69
C LEU A 287 12.68 -51.06 16.46
N ARG A 288 11.67 -50.20 16.65
CA ARG A 288 10.85 -49.65 15.56
C ARG A 288 10.66 -48.16 15.75
N PHE A 289 10.96 -47.38 14.73
CA PHE A 289 10.73 -45.94 14.72
C PHE A 289 9.59 -45.58 13.78
N ASP A 290 8.60 -44.90 14.34
CA ASP A 290 7.44 -44.40 13.63
C ASP A 290 7.66 -42.89 13.47
N PRO A 291 8.03 -42.39 12.27
CA PRO A 291 8.49 -41.01 12.08
C PRO A 291 7.39 -39.96 12.27
N ILE A 292 6.11 -40.37 12.17
CA ILE A 292 4.93 -39.58 12.47
C ILE A 292 3.74 -40.51 12.76
N ASN A 293 2.75 -40.08 13.54
CA ASN A 293 1.54 -40.86 13.87
C ASN A 293 0.41 -40.77 12.81
N THR A 294 0.74 -40.47 11.56
CA THR A 294 -0.21 -40.37 10.44
C THR A 294 0.49 -40.73 9.12
N ASN A 295 -0.21 -40.68 8.00
CA ASN A 295 0.44 -40.84 6.70
C ASN A 295 1.35 -39.64 6.37
N GLY A 296 2.40 -39.85 5.58
CA GLY A 296 3.36 -38.80 5.26
C GLY A 296 4.56 -39.24 4.42
N ILE A 297 5.30 -38.24 3.94
CA ILE A 297 6.55 -38.39 3.19
C ILE A 297 7.69 -37.99 4.13
N VAL A 298 8.64 -38.89 4.31
CA VAL A 298 9.75 -38.74 5.24
C VAL A 298 11.07 -38.91 4.49
N GLN A 299 11.92 -37.90 4.50
CA GLN A 299 13.30 -38.00 4.04
C GLN A 299 14.20 -38.31 5.23
N LEU A 300 14.87 -39.43 5.19
CA LEU A 300 15.80 -39.86 6.23
C LEU A 300 17.22 -39.48 5.81
N ASP A 301 17.91 -38.65 6.60
CA ASP A 301 19.28 -38.21 6.28
C ASP A 301 20.33 -39.14 6.88
N LYS A 302 20.15 -39.52 8.15
CA LYS A 302 21.12 -40.34 8.90
C LYS A 302 20.47 -41.02 10.10
N ILE A 303 20.87 -42.25 10.39
CA ILE A 303 20.55 -42.92 11.67
C ILE A 303 21.86 -43.38 12.31
N GLU A 304 22.05 -43.04 13.58
CA GLU A 304 23.23 -43.39 14.35
C GLU A 304 22.81 -44.11 15.63
N PHE A 305 23.42 -45.26 15.90
CA PHE A 305 23.24 -46.03 17.13
C PHE A 305 24.53 -46.01 17.92
N TYR A 306 24.46 -45.87 19.24
CA TYR A 306 25.63 -45.83 20.11
C TYR A 306 25.53 -46.88 21.20
N ASP A 307 26.64 -47.59 21.44
CA ASP A 307 26.80 -48.51 22.58
C ASP A 307 27.20 -47.77 23.87
N ALA A 308 27.42 -48.54 24.95
CA ALA A 308 27.86 -48.00 26.25
C ALA A 308 29.24 -47.28 26.22
N ASN A 309 30.04 -47.47 25.16
CA ASN A 309 31.36 -46.84 24.98
C ASN A 309 31.32 -45.68 23.96
N HIS A 310 30.12 -45.19 23.58
CA HIS A 310 29.92 -44.18 22.54
C HIS A 310 30.43 -44.59 21.15
N LYS A 311 30.57 -45.90 20.88
CA LYS A 311 30.94 -46.39 19.56
C LYS A 311 29.70 -46.50 18.67
N GLU A 312 29.79 -45.97 17.46
CA GLU A 312 28.72 -46.05 16.46
C GLU A 312 28.52 -47.50 15.99
N ILE A 313 27.28 -48.00 16.08
CA ILE A 313 26.83 -49.29 15.59
C ILE A 313 26.06 -49.08 14.28
N LYS A 314 26.32 -49.91 13.26
CA LYS A 314 25.57 -49.90 12.01
C LYS A 314 24.52 -51.00 12.02
N LEU A 315 23.25 -50.63 11.86
CA LEU A 315 22.13 -51.55 11.74
C LEU A 315 21.44 -51.36 10.39
N THR A 316 20.89 -52.44 9.85
CA THR A 316 19.97 -52.42 8.71
C THR A 316 18.55 -52.16 9.19
N TYR A 317 17.71 -51.60 8.32
CA TYR A 317 16.31 -51.35 8.63
C TYR A 317 15.42 -51.60 7.43
N HIS A 318 14.16 -51.92 7.72
CA HIS A 318 13.09 -52.12 6.76
C HIS A 318 11.95 -51.17 7.07
N THR A 319 11.28 -50.69 6.02
CA THR A 319 10.15 -49.77 6.17
C THR A 319 8.90 -50.37 5.55
N ASN A 320 7.72 -50.05 6.06
CA ASN A 320 6.45 -50.34 5.37
C ASN A 320 6.05 -49.26 4.34
N SER A 321 6.97 -48.34 4.00
CA SER A 321 6.75 -47.36 2.94
C SER A 321 6.43 -48.06 1.62
N ILE A 322 5.50 -47.49 0.86
CA ILE A 322 5.10 -48.04 -0.44
C ILE A 322 6.08 -47.64 -1.55
N TYR A 323 6.84 -46.55 -1.32
CA TYR A 323 7.82 -46.05 -2.28
C TYR A 323 9.05 -45.49 -1.58
N ASN A 324 10.22 -45.67 -2.21
CA ASN A 324 11.50 -45.12 -1.77
C ASN A 324 12.24 -44.51 -2.97
N ILE A 325 12.63 -43.24 -2.85
CA ILE A 325 13.55 -42.56 -3.77
C ILE A 325 14.63 -41.88 -2.93
N GLU A 326 15.89 -42.26 -3.10
CA GLU A 326 17.04 -41.54 -2.51
C GLU A 326 16.86 -41.22 -1.00
N GLN A 327 16.45 -42.21 -0.20
CA GLN A 327 16.19 -42.09 1.24
C GLN A 327 14.93 -41.28 1.62
N THR A 328 14.06 -41.00 0.64
CA THR A 328 12.71 -40.46 0.85
C THR A 328 11.68 -41.58 0.80
N TYR A 329 10.96 -41.76 1.90
CA TYR A 329 10.01 -42.83 2.15
C TYR A 329 8.57 -42.30 2.12
N PHE A 330 7.72 -42.95 1.34
CA PHE A 330 6.31 -42.57 1.16
C PHE A 330 5.43 -43.54 1.96
N PHE A 331 4.91 -43.07 3.09
CA PHE A 331 3.98 -43.82 3.92
C PHE A 331 2.57 -43.31 3.66
N ILE A 332 1.75 -44.13 3.00
CA ILE A 332 0.37 -43.74 2.67
C ILE A 332 -0.65 -44.26 3.69
N ASP A 333 -0.22 -45.19 4.55
CA ASP A 333 -1.02 -45.67 5.67
C ASP A 333 -0.79 -44.77 6.90
N ILE A 334 -1.71 -44.79 7.85
CA ILE A 334 -1.66 -44.00 9.09
C ILE A 334 -0.63 -44.51 10.11
N ASP A 335 0.12 -45.55 9.76
CA ASP A 335 1.06 -46.27 10.61
C ASP A 335 2.43 -46.41 9.91
N PRO A 336 3.20 -45.32 9.73
CA PRO A 336 4.50 -45.38 9.11
C PRO A 336 5.51 -46.06 10.05
N GLN A 337 6.20 -47.08 9.57
CA GLN A 337 7.12 -47.89 10.39
C GLN A 337 8.50 -48.01 9.75
N ILE A 338 9.53 -47.81 10.55
CA ILE A 338 10.93 -48.09 10.25
C ILE A 338 11.45 -49.10 11.30
N ASN A 339 11.51 -50.37 10.92
CA ASN A 339 11.91 -51.47 11.78
C ASN A 339 13.42 -51.73 11.66
N PHE A 340 14.14 -51.75 12.77
CA PHE A 340 15.59 -52.00 12.81
C PHE A 340 15.90 -53.46 13.10
N GLU A 341 16.79 -54.05 12.31
CA GLU A 341 17.25 -55.43 12.53
C GLU A 341 18.34 -55.45 13.61
N SER A 342 17.96 -55.75 14.86
CA SER A 342 18.91 -55.93 15.96
C SER A 342 19.24 -57.41 16.15
N LYS A 343 20.46 -57.83 15.80
CA LYS A 343 21.02 -59.09 16.31
C LYS A 343 22.24 -58.75 17.17
N SER A 344 22.07 -58.88 18.48
CA SER A 344 23.15 -59.01 19.47
C SER A 344 23.91 -57.75 19.92
N TYR A 345 23.34 -56.54 19.80
CA TYR A 345 23.99 -55.29 20.25
C TYR A 345 23.26 -54.62 21.43
N GLU A 346 24.01 -54.20 22.46
CA GLU A 346 23.48 -53.44 23.59
C GLU A 346 23.47 -51.93 23.26
N ILE A 347 22.40 -51.47 22.63
CA ILE A 347 22.23 -50.07 22.19
C ILE A 347 21.81 -49.21 23.39
N LYS A 348 22.50 -48.08 23.60
CA LYS A 348 22.24 -47.14 24.70
C LYS A 348 21.69 -45.80 24.23
N LYS A 349 21.93 -45.42 22.98
CA LYS A 349 21.40 -44.18 22.39
C LYS A 349 21.16 -44.35 20.90
N ILE A 350 20.10 -43.74 20.40
CA ILE A 350 19.81 -43.63 18.97
C ILE A 350 19.61 -42.16 18.61
N LYS A 351 20.16 -41.77 17.47
CA LYS A 351 20.02 -40.42 16.90
C LYS A 351 19.55 -40.56 15.46
N ILE A 352 18.41 -39.95 15.15
CA ILE A 352 17.75 -40.04 13.85
C ILE A 352 17.69 -38.64 13.26
N SER A 353 18.40 -38.42 12.16
CA SER A 353 18.29 -37.23 11.33
C SER A 353 17.28 -37.48 10.22
N TYR A 354 16.15 -36.79 10.24
CA TYR A 354 15.14 -36.88 9.18
C TYR A 354 14.37 -35.57 9.02
N LYS A 355 13.71 -35.45 7.87
CA LYS A 355 12.85 -34.35 7.48
C LYS A 355 11.48 -34.89 7.09
N LEU A 356 10.44 -34.37 7.73
CA LEU A 356 9.07 -34.59 7.30
C LEU A 356 8.78 -33.66 6.11
N ILE A 357 8.60 -34.24 4.92
CA ILE A 357 8.36 -33.48 3.67
C ILE A 357 6.89 -33.06 3.59
N ASP A 358 5.97 -33.98 3.90
CA ASP A 358 4.53 -33.75 3.94
C ASP A 358 3.85 -34.81 4.82
N PHE A 359 2.64 -34.56 5.31
CA PHE A 359 1.89 -35.45 6.20
C PHE A 359 0.40 -35.13 6.19
N GLU A 360 -0.44 -36.09 6.62
CA GLU A 360 -1.90 -36.05 6.37
C GLU A 360 -2.18 -35.76 4.88
N ILE A 361 -1.65 -36.62 4.01
CA ILE A 361 -1.72 -36.51 2.56
C ILE A 361 -3.06 -37.08 2.08
N ASP A 362 -3.74 -36.36 1.19
CA ASP A 362 -4.95 -36.82 0.53
C ASP A 362 -4.65 -37.94 -0.47
N LEU A 363 -5.07 -39.16 -0.11
CA LEU A 363 -4.83 -40.38 -0.86
C LEU A 363 -5.49 -40.41 -2.25
N SER A 364 -6.48 -39.54 -2.53
CA SER A 364 -7.09 -39.41 -3.85
C SER A 364 -6.13 -38.86 -4.92
N THR A 365 -5.02 -38.22 -4.50
CA THR A 365 -4.00 -37.64 -5.39
C THR A 365 -2.81 -38.57 -5.67
N VAL A 366 -2.68 -39.68 -4.93
CA VAL A 366 -1.50 -40.57 -4.94
C VAL A 366 -1.32 -41.31 -6.26
N ASP A 367 -2.41 -41.65 -6.96
CA ASP A 367 -2.31 -42.27 -8.30
C ASP A 367 -1.74 -41.31 -9.35
N SER A 368 -1.93 -40.00 -9.17
CA SER A 368 -1.28 -38.99 -10.02
C SER A 368 0.23 -38.88 -9.71
N PHE A 369 0.62 -39.02 -8.44
CA PHE A 369 2.03 -39.05 -8.03
C PHE A 369 2.77 -40.29 -8.55
N LYS A 370 2.12 -41.46 -8.59
CA LYS A 370 2.69 -42.67 -9.22
C LYS A 370 3.05 -42.44 -10.69
N LEU A 371 2.13 -41.85 -11.47
CA LEU A 371 2.34 -41.51 -12.87
C LEU A 371 3.44 -40.46 -13.06
N ASN A 372 3.48 -39.45 -12.19
CA ASN A 372 4.44 -38.36 -12.27
C ASN A 372 5.86 -38.77 -11.83
N ALA A 373 6.01 -39.58 -10.77
CA ALA A 373 7.32 -40.06 -10.33
C ALA A 373 7.98 -40.96 -11.39
N GLN A 374 7.19 -41.80 -12.06
CA GLN A 374 7.66 -42.65 -13.15
C GLN A 374 8.01 -41.83 -14.40
N TYR A 375 7.26 -40.77 -14.67
CA TYR A 375 7.58 -39.80 -15.72
C TYR A 375 8.88 -39.02 -15.42
N ILE A 376 9.08 -38.58 -14.18
CA ILE A 376 10.27 -37.83 -13.75
C ILE A 376 11.51 -38.72 -13.84
N LYS A 377 11.45 -39.97 -13.37
CA LYS A 377 12.59 -40.92 -13.46
C LYS A 377 12.97 -41.24 -14.91
N ASN A 378 12.00 -41.30 -15.81
CA ASN A 378 12.26 -41.44 -17.24
C ASN A 378 12.91 -40.18 -17.85
N LYS A 379 12.46 -38.99 -17.43
CA LYS A 379 13.04 -37.70 -17.82
C LYS A 379 14.46 -37.51 -17.30
N GLU A 380 14.75 -37.91 -16.07
CA GLU A 380 16.07 -37.85 -15.44
C GLU A 380 17.08 -38.71 -16.18
N ASN A 381 16.73 -39.96 -16.49
CA ASN A 381 17.57 -40.84 -17.32
C ASN A 381 17.83 -40.24 -18.71
N MET A 382 16.83 -39.56 -19.29
CA MET A 382 16.99 -38.84 -20.56
C MET A 382 17.95 -37.64 -20.42
N LEU A 383 17.87 -36.91 -19.31
CA LEU A 383 18.70 -35.74 -19.01
C LEU A 383 20.16 -36.14 -18.75
N ILE A 384 20.39 -37.22 -18.01
CA ILE A 384 21.73 -37.78 -17.74
C ILE A 384 22.40 -38.17 -19.07
N ASN A 385 21.66 -38.81 -19.97
CA ASN A 385 22.18 -39.15 -21.30
C ASN A 385 22.52 -37.89 -22.13
N GLN A 386 21.69 -36.85 -22.07
CA GLN A 386 21.96 -35.58 -22.73
C GLN A 386 23.15 -34.83 -22.11
N LEU A 387 23.32 -34.89 -20.78
CA LEU A 387 24.46 -34.33 -20.06
C LEU A 387 25.77 -35.01 -20.45
N ASN A 388 25.77 -36.33 -20.57
CA ASN A 388 26.93 -37.09 -21.06
C ASN A 388 27.28 -36.73 -22.52
N GLU A 389 26.27 -36.51 -23.36
CA GLU A 389 26.46 -36.04 -24.74
C GLU A 389 26.99 -34.60 -24.79
N LEU A 390 26.54 -33.74 -23.87
CA LEU A 390 27.01 -32.37 -23.71
C LEU A 390 28.45 -32.31 -23.22
N ASP A 391 28.84 -33.20 -22.31
CA ASP A 391 30.21 -33.31 -21.80
C ASP A 391 31.19 -33.75 -22.90
N GLN A 392 30.77 -34.66 -23.79
CA GLN A 392 31.54 -34.99 -24.99
C GLN A 392 31.66 -33.81 -25.96
N LYS A 393 30.59 -33.05 -26.18
CA LYS A 393 30.63 -31.85 -27.03
C LYS A 393 31.48 -30.75 -26.41
N ASN A 394 31.45 -30.55 -25.09
CA ASN A 394 32.31 -29.59 -24.40
C ASN A 394 33.79 -29.95 -24.54
N LYS A 395 34.16 -31.23 -24.50
CA LYS A 395 35.53 -31.68 -24.80
C LYS A 395 35.96 -31.32 -26.22
N GLN A 396 35.07 -31.46 -27.20
CA GLN A 396 35.33 -31.02 -28.58
C GLN A 396 35.42 -29.48 -28.71
N VAL A 397 34.59 -28.74 -27.98
CA VAL A 397 34.66 -27.26 -27.94
C VAL A 397 35.99 -26.80 -27.36
N ILE A 398 36.48 -27.42 -26.28
CA ILE A 398 37.79 -27.10 -25.70
C ILE A 398 38.94 -27.39 -26.68
N GLU A 399 38.86 -28.47 -27.47
CA GLU A 399 39.83 -28.72 -28.54
C GLU A 399 39.74 -27.69 -29.67
N LEU A 400 38.54 -27.28 -30.06
CA LEU A 400 38.33 -26.24 -31.06
C LEU A 400 38.80 -24.86 -30.58
N GLU A 401 38.62 -24.54 -29.30
CA GLU A 401 39.14 -23.30 -28.69
C GLU A 401 40.66 -23.27 -28.70
N LYS A 402 41.33 -24.40 -28.44
CA LYS A 402 42.78 -24.51 -28.61
C LYS A 402 43.19 -24.26 -30.06
N LEU A 403 42.48 -24.86 -31.03
CA LEU A 403 42.74 -24.67 -32.45
C LEU A 403 42.52 -23.22 -32.90
N VAL A 404 41.46 -22.57 -32.41
CA VAL A 404 41.14 -21.16 -32.66
C VAL A 404 42.22 -20.24 -32.08
N ASN A 405 42.72 -20.54 -30.87
CA ASN A 405 43.81 -19.78 -30.27
C ASN A 405 45.10 -19.90 -31.10
N THR A 406 45.46 -21.10 -31.55
CA THR A 406 46.60 -21.30 -32.46
C THR A 406 46.41 -20.59 -33.81
N LEU A 407 45.20 -20.61 -34.37
CA LEU A 407 44.89 -19.88 -35.59
C LEU A 407 44.96 -18.36 -35.39
N ASN A 408 44.56 -17.85 -34.22
CA ASN A 408 44.65 -16.44 -33.88
C ASN A 408 46.10 -15.98 -33.70
N GLU A 409 46.97 -16.81 -33.11
CA GLU A 409 48.41 -16.55 -33.03
C GLU A 409 49.03 -16.46 -34.43
N ASN A 410 48.74 -17.42 -35.32
CA ASN A 410 49.17 -17.38 -36.71
C ASN A 410 48.61 -16.16 -37.46
N LEU A 411 47.36 -15.77 -37.18
CA LEU A 411 46.73 -14.58 -37.77
C LEU A 411 47.42 -13.30 -37.29
N GLN A 412 47.90 -13.24 -36.04
CA GLN A 412 48.67 -12.09 -35.55
C GLN A 412 50.03 -12.00 -36.22
N GLU A 413 50.69 -13.13 -36.46
CA GLU A 413 51.97 -13.18 -37.19
C GLU A 413 51.80 -12.72 -38.65
N ILE A 414 50.75 -13.18 -39.34
CA ILE A 414 50.40 -12.72 -40.69
C ILE A 414 50.03 -11.23 -40.70
N LYS A 415 49.28 -10.74 -39.70
CA LYS A 415 48.96 -9.31 -39.56
C LYS A 415 50.22 -8.46 -39.34
N TYR A 416 51.20 -8.98 -38.60
CA TYR A 416 52.48 -8.32 -38.40
C TYR A 416 53.26 -8.22 -39.72
N GLU A 417 53.33 -9.28 -40.52
CA GLU A 417 53.91 -9.24 -41.87
C GLU A 417 53.15 -8.30 -42.82
N MET A 418 51.81 -8.30 -42.77
CA MET A 418 50.99 -7.39 -43.56
C MET A 418 51.23 -5.93 -43.18
N ASN A 419 51.34 -5.61 -41.90
CA ASN A 419 51.65 -4.26 -41.43
C ASN A 419 53.05 -3.82 -41.85
N HIS A 420 54.02 -4.73 -41.86
CA HIS A 420 55.36 -4.45 -42.39
C HIS A 420 55.31 -4.15 -43.90
N LYS A 421 54.53 -4.92 -44.68
CA LYS A 421 54.32 -4.66 -46.11
C LYS A 421 53.50 -3.39 -46.37
N GLN A 422 52.53 -3.07 -45.52
CA GLN A 422 51.73 -1.85 -45.57
C GLN A 422 52.59 -0.61 -45.30
N LYS A 423 53.58 -0.71 -44.41
CA LYS A 423 54.54 0.36 -44.17
C LYS A 423 55.37 0.68 -45.41
N VAL A 424 55.80 -0.36 -46.15
CA VAL A 424 56.48 -0.21 -47.45
C VAL A 424 55.55 0.40 -48.52
N ILE A 425 54.25 0.08 -48.50
CA ILE A 425 53.24 0.71 -49.39
C ILE A 425 53.03 2.18 -49.03
N ASN A 426 53.03 2.53 -47.75
CA ASN A 426 52.85 3.91 -47.29
C ASN A 426 54.05 4.80 -47.64
N ASP A 427 55.28 4.26 -47.59
CA ASP A 427 56.49 4.96 -48.06
C ASP A 427 56.45 5.20 -49.59
N LEU A 428 55.77 4.32 -50.36
CA LEU A 428 55.49 4.53 -51.79
C LEU A 428 54.35 5.56 -52.03
N GLN A 429 53.43 5.70 -51.08
CA GLN A 429 52.33 6.68 -51.14
C GLN A 429 52.78 8.11 -50.81
N GLU A 430 53.78 8.30 -49.94
CA GLU A 430 54.35 9.63 -49.65
C GLU A 430 54.99 10.28 -50.90
N ASN A 431 55.64 9.48 -51.77
CA ASN A 431 56.12 9.94 -53.07
C ASN A 431 54.99 10.34 -54.04
N THR A 432 53.78 9.81 -53.85
CA THR A 432 52.59 10.11 -54.66
C THR A 432 51.89 11.39 -54.17
N ILE A 433 52.01 11.71 -52.87
CA ILE A 433 51.45 12.92 -52.23
C ILE A 433 52.23 14.18 -52.64
N GLN A 434 53.54 14.06 -52.85
CA GLN A 434 54.39 15.16 -53.34
C GLN A 434 54.06 15.56 -54.80
N LEU A 435 53.46 14.65 -55.58
CA LEU A 435 53.00 14.88 -56.95
C LEU A 435 51.59 15.54 -57.01
N ASN A 436 50.72 15.23 -56.05
CA ASN A 436 49.35 15.75 -55.99
C ASN A 436 49.25 17.19 -55.46
N ASN A 437 50.19 17.62 -54.60
CA ASN A 437 50.22 18.98 -54.08
C ASN A 437 50.57 20.03 -55.16
N ASN A 438 51.21 19.64 -56.27
CA ASN A 438 51.47 20.50 -57.43
C ASN A 438 50.25 20.67 -58.39
N ILE A 439 49.19 19.85 -58.24
CA ILE A 439 48.00 19.89 -59.11
C ILE A 439 46.86 20.75 -58.50
N LEU A 440 46.71 20.77 -57.17
CA LEU A 440 45.60 21.47 -56.52
C LEU A 440 45.83 22.99 -56.41
N GLU A 441 47.10 23.43 -56.33
CA GLU A 441 47.50 24.83 -56.41
C GLU A 441 47.19 25.47 -57.77
N LYS A 442 46.88 24.69 -58.83
CA LYS A 442 46.46 25.19 -60.15
C LYS A 442 44.96 25.11 -60.45
N ASN A 443 44.16 24.55 -59.55
CA ASN A 443 42.69 24.64 -59.57
C ASN A 443 42.15 25.73 -58.63
N ASN A 444 43.05 26.58 -58.14
CA ASN A 444 42.96 28.00 -58.40
C ASN A 444 41.63 28.47 -58.97
N GLN A 445 41.10 29.42 -58.22
CA GLN A 445 40.96 30.79 -58.70
C GLN A 445 39.91 31.06 -59.76
N VAL A 446 39.30 30.07 -60.41
CA VAL A 446 38.60 30.41 -61.65
C VAL A 446 37.10 30.68 -61.47
N THR A 447 36.38 30.14 -60.48
CA THR A 447 34.93 30.00 -60.77
C THR A 447 33.87 30.46 -59.76
N ALA A 448 34.12 30.76 -58.48
CA ALA A 448 32.98 31.08 -57.60
C ALA A 448 33.20 32.15 -56.52
N ILE A 449 34.22 32.99 -56.67
CA ILE A 449 34.32 34.25 -55.93
C ILE A 449 33.19 35.25 -56.30
N SER A 450 32.49 35.12 -57.42
CA SER A 450 31.82 36.31 -57.98
C SER A 450 30.29 36.44 -57.88
N LYS A 451 29.52 35.56 -57.22
CA LYS A 451 28.03 35.61 -57.40
C LYS A 451 27.11 35.74 -56.18
N ASN A 452 27.46 35.29 -54.98
CA ASN A 452 26.47 35.25 -53.86
C ASN A 452 26.71 36.25 -52.72
N TYR A 453 27.83 36.96 -52.71
CA TYR A 453 28.14 37.95 -51.66
C TYR A 453 27.29 39.24 -51.79
N GLU A 454 26.97 39.69 -53.02
CA GLU A 454 26.26 40.97 -53.24
C GLU A 454 24.76 40.96 -52.85
N VAL A 455 24.11 39.80 -52.80
CA VAL A 455 22.65 39.72 -52.55
C VAL A 455 22.29 39.81 -51.07
N ILE A 456 23.18 39.35 -50.19
CA ILE A 456 22.92 39.25 -48.74
C ILE A 456 23.12 40.60 -48.04
N GLN A 457 24.01 41.45 -48.56
CA GLN A 457 24.34 42.74 -47.96
C GLN A 457 23.19 43.78 -48.06
N LYS A 458 22.30 43.65 -49.05
CA LYS A 458 21.17 44.58 -49.27
C LYS A 458 19.96 44.36 -48.35
N LYS A 459 19.74 43.14 -47.84
CA LYS A 459 18.58 42.83 -46.96
C LYS A 459 18.80 43.26 -45.51
N TYR A 460 20.04 43.30 -45.05
CA TYR A 460 20.39 43.67 -43.67
C TYR A 460 20.10 45.16 -43.35
N GLU A 461 20.38 46.06 -44.29
CA GLU A 461 20.19 47.51 -44.13
C GLU A 461 18.70 47.97 -44.12
N THR A 462 17.78 47.12 -44.60
CA THR A 462 16.34 47.46 -44.66
C THR A 462 15.61 47.16 -43.34
N PHE A 463 16.11 46.19 -42.56
CA PHE A 463 15.47 45.76 -41.30
C PHE A 463 15.79 46.69 -40.12
N LYS A 464 16.95 47.37 -40.17
CA LYS A 464 17.44 48.30 -39.14
C LYS A 464 16.62 49.60 -39.05
N LYS A 465 15.85 49.94 -40.09
CA LYS A 465 15.13 51.22 -40.21
C LYS A 465 13.69 51.21 -39.68
N ASN A 466 13.09 50.03 -39.47
CA ASN A 466 11.69 49.90 -39.02
C ASN A 466 11.51 49.81 -37.49
N THR A 467 12.58 49.57 -36.75
CA THR A 467 12.55 49.42 -35.28
C THR A 467 12.60 50.76 -34.52
N MET A 468 12.75 51.89 -35.22
CA MET A 468 12.86 53.23 -34.61
C MET A 468 11.53 53.99 -34.47
N ASN A 469 10.39 53.48 -34.99
CA ASN A 469 9.09 54.19 -34.95
C ASN A 469 8.06 53.66 -33.93
N LEU A 470 8.35 52.60 -33.17
CA LEU A 470 7.40 52.03 -32.19
C LEU A 470 7.53 52.63 -30.77
N ASN A 471 8.63 53.34 -30.49
CA ASN A 471 8.91 53.92 -29.16
C ASN A 471 8.27 55.30 -28.91
N ALA A 472 7.55 55.88 -29.89
CA ALA A 472 6.88 57.19 -29.74
C ALA A 472 5.39 57.09 -29.35
N TYR A 473 4.75 55.93 -29.46
CA TYR A 473 3.30 55.77 -29.21
C TYR A 473 2.96 55.34 -27.77
N ILE A 474 3.94 54.81 -27.03
CA ILE A 474 3.72 54.27 -25.66
C ILE A 474 3.83 55.37 -24.59
N THR A 475 4.43 56.52 -24.91
CA THR A 475 4.60 57.63 -23.96
C THR A 475 3.32 58.47 -23.77
N GLU A 476 2.40 58.50 -24.74
CA GLU A 476 1.11 59.21 -24.62
C GLU A 476 0.06 58.44 -23.79
N LEU A 477 0.12 57.10 -23.74
CA LEU A 477 -0.87 56.30 -23.01
C LEU A 477 -0.72 56.35 -21.46
N ILE A 478 0.42 56.85 -20.97
CA ILE A 478 0.75 56.87 -19.54
C ILE A 478 0.27 58.17 -18.86
N GLN A 479 -0.05 59.22 -19.61
CA GLN A 479 -0.59 60.47 -19.04
C GLN A 479 -2.11 60.45 -18.82
N GLU A 480 -2.90 59.71 -19.62
CA GLU A 480 -4.37 59.66 -19.46
C GLU A 480 -4.86 58.82 -18.26
N LEU A 481 -4.09 57.83 -17.81
CA LEU A 481 -4.49 56.97 -16.69
C LEU A 481 -4.32 57.61 -15.29
N SER A 482 -3.66 58.77 -15.22
CA SER A 482 -3.42 59.50 -13.97
C SER A 482 -4.59 60.40 -13.52
N TYR A 483 -5.59 60.62 -14.39
CA TYR A 483 -6.80 61.40 -14.07
C TYR A 483 -8.00 60.53 -13.61
N VAL A 484 -8.00 59.23 -13.95
CA VAL A 484 -9.07 58.27 -13.59
C VAL A 484 -8.91 57.73 -12.15
N TYR A 485 -7.72 57.81 -11.56
CA TYR A 485 -7.44 57.29 -10.22
C TYR A 485 -7.93 58.18 -9.07
N ARG A 486 -8.32 59.44 -9.33
CA ARG A 486 -8.79 60.39 -8.27
C ARG A 486 -10.31 60.52 -8.13
N SER A 487 -11.13 59.83 -8.94
CA SER A 487 -12.60 59.88 -8.83
C SER A 487 -13.25 58.63 -8.20
N PHE A 488 -12.49 57.59 -7.86
CA PHE A 488 -13.03 56.31 -7.36
C PHE A 488 -13.05 56.14 -5.82
N SER A 489 -12.58 57.14 -5.06
CA SER A 489 -12.48 57.05 -3.59
C SER A 489 -13.73 57.52 -2.82
N TRP A 490 -14.71 58.17 -3.48
CA TRP A 490 -15.92 58.67 -2.80
C TRP A 490 -17.18 57.81 -3.07
N GLN A 491 -17.22 57.08 -4.20
CA GLN A 491 -18.36 56.22 -4.55
C GLN A 491 -18.38 54.88 -3.78
N ILE A 492 -17.23 54.38 -3.31
CA ILE A 492 -17.16 53.12 -2.55
C ILE A 492 -17.65 53.34 -1.11
N THR A 493 -17.38 54.49 -0.49
CA THR A 493 -17.87 54.81 0.86
C THR A 493 -19.38 55.11 0.88
N TYR A 494 -19.94 55.65 -0.21
CA TYR A 494 -21.38 55.84 -0.37
C TYR A 494 -22.14 54.51 -0.62
N PHE A 495 -21.52 53.58 -1.36
CA PHE A 495 -22.08 52.24 -1.62
C PHE A 495 -22.16 51.38 -0.35
N PHE A 496 -21.16 51.44 0.54
CA PHE A 496 -21.18 50.68 1.79
C PHE A 496 -22.11 51.27 2.87
N LYS A 497 -22.39 52.59 2.84
CA LYS A 497 -23.31 53.21 3.81
C LYS A 497 -24.79 52.98 3.46
N ASN A 498 -25.15 52.87 2.17
CA ASN A 498 -26.51 52.52 1.74
C ASN A 498 -26.78 51.01 1.68
N SER A 499 -25.76 50.18 1.50
CA SER A 499 -25.91 48.70 1.60
C SER A 499 -26.16 48.22 3.04
N PHE A 500 -25.85 49.04 4.05
CA PHE A 500 -26.13 48.74 5.45
C PHE A 500 -27.60 49.00 5.86
N ASN A 501 -28.37 49.75 5.06
CA ASN A 501 -29.80 49.98 5.30
C ASN A 501 -30.72 49.10 4.43
N PHE A 502 -30.17 48.30 3.50
CA PHE A 502 -30.94 47.30 2.75
C PHE A 502 -30.88 45.89 3.37
N LEU A 503 -30.04 45.70 4.40
CA LEU A 503 -29.90 44.44 5.16
C LEU A 503 -30.91 44.30 6.31
N ARG A 504 -31.94 45.16 6.36
CA ARG A 504 -33.21 44.87 7.05
C ARG A 504 -34.28 44.62 6.00
N GLY A 505 -34.34 43.39 5.49
CA GLY A 505 -35.30 43.09 4.45
C GLY A 505 -35.29 41.66 3.93
N GLN A 506 -35.09 40.66 4.80
CA GLN A 506 -35.89 39.43 4.82
C GLN A 506 -35.33 38.50 5.90
N LYS A 507 -36.12 38.37 6.95
CA LYS A 507 -35.91 37.55 8.13
C LYS A 507 -36.08 36.09 7.75
N LYS A 508 -35.22 35.22 8.28
CA LYS A 508 -35.64 33.85 8.60
C LYS A 508 -36.62 33.99 9.75
N HIS A 509 -37.87 33.64 9.51
CA HIS A 509 -38.87 33.61 10.55
C HIS A 509 -38.43 32.61 11.64
N ASN A 510 -38.03 33.15 12.80
CA ASN A 510 -37.98 32.37 14.04
C ASN A 510 -39.38 31.81 14.32
N SER A 511 -39.50 30.82 15.21
CA SER A 511 -40.80 30.38 15.75
C SER A 511 -41.66 31.56 16.24
N SER A 512 -41.04 32.64 16.76
CA SER A 512 -41.72 33.91 17.11
C SER A 512 -42.29 34.70 15.93
N GLU A 513 -41.86 34.40 14.71
CA GLU A 513 -42.17 35.14 13.50
C GLU A 513 -43.17 34.40 12.60
N ILE A 514 -43.28 33.07 12.75
CA ILE A 514 -44.45 32.27 12.33
C ILE A 514 -45.63 32.54 13.28
N MET A 515 -45.34 32.91 14.55
CA MET A 515 -46.35 33.29 15.55
C MET A 515 -46.84 34.76 15.48
N THR A 516 -46.18 35.68 14.78
CA THR A 516 -46.59 37.11 14.75
C THR A 516 -47.79 37.44 13.85
N HIS A 517 -48.37 36.43 13.21
CA HIS A 517 -49.68 36.51 12.57
C HIS A 517 -50.66 35.46 13.12
N ILE A 518 -50.45 35.02 14.37
CA ILE A 518 -51.50 34.34 15.13
C ILE A 518 -52.36 35.45 15.73
N ASP A 519 -53.31 35.93 14.93
CA ASP A 519 -54.65 36.25 15.40
C ASP A 519 -55.62 36.03 14.22
N ASP A 520 -56.61 35.17 14.47
CA ASP A 520 -57.85 34.92 13.71
C ASP A 520 -57.82 34.50 12.23
N LYS A 521 -56.74 33.93 11.69
CA LYS A 521 -56.77 33.30 10.34
C LYS A 521 -57.06 31.80 10.39
N THR A 522 -57.92 31.32 9.51
CA THR A 522 -58.31 29.91 9.32
C THR A 522 -57.43 29.20 8.29
N ILE A 523 -56.99 29.90 7.24
CA ILE A 523 -56.03 29.43 6.23
C ILE A 523 -54.65 30.06 6.46
N TYR A 524 -53.61 29.23 6.57
CA TYR A 524 -52.22 29.65 6.57
C TYR A 524 -51.56 29.31 5.24
N MET A 525 -50.77 30.23 4.69
CA MET A 525 -50.02 30.00 3.46
C MET A 525 -48.79 30.88 3.34
N HIS A 526 -47.79 30.37 2.63
CA HIS A 526 -46.63 31.12 2.20
C HIS A 526 -46.07 30.59 0.89
N ILE A 527 -45.57 31.48 0.03
CA ILE A 527 -44.84 31.10 -1.18
C ILE A 527 -43.36 31.27 -0.90
N ASP A 528 -42.64 30.14 -0.84
CA ASP A 528 -41.21 30.10 -0.56
C ASP A 528 -40.41 30.61 -1.77
N ASN A 529 -40.83 30.23 -2.98
CA ASN A 529 -40.12 30.63 -4.20
C ASN A 529 -40.97 30.51 -5.49
N CYS A 530 -40.60 31.29 -6.51
CA CYS A 530 -41.16 31.19 -7.87
C CYS A 530 -40.05 31.36 -8.91
N PHE A 531 -39.97 30.47 -9.89
CA PHE A 531 -39.02 30.63 -11.00
C PHE A 531 -39.50 30.04 -12.32
N ILE A 532 -38.96 30.55 -13.42
CA ILE A 532 -39.27 30.15 -14.79
C ILE A 532 -38.12 29.31 -15.35
N LYS A 533 -38.43 28.11 -15.84
CA LYS A 533 -37.51 27.23 -16.56
C LYS A 533 -38.11 26.89 -17.92
N GLY A 534 -37.46 27.35 -19.00
CA GLY A 534 -38.04 27.27 -20.34
C GLY A 534 -39.28 28.17 -20.47
N LYS A 535 -40.43 27.59 -20.86
CA LYS A 535 -41.75 28.27 -20.94
C LYS A 535 -42.66 27.98 -19.74
N ASN A 536 -42.14 27.35 -18.68
CA ASN A 536 -42.92 26.89 -17.54
C ASN A 536 -42.54 27.67 -16.28
N LEU A 537 -43.53 28.10 -15.50
CA LEU A 537 -43.36 28.67 -14.16
C LEU A 537 -43.60 27.59 -13.12
N TYR A 538 -42.68 27.53 -12.16
CA TYR A 538 -42.78 26.68 -10.99
C TYR A 538 -42.93 27.54 -9.74
N VAL A 539 -43.96 27.25 -8.95
CA VAL A 539 -44.27 27.93 -7.70
C VAL A 539 -44.19 26.92 -6.56
N TYR A 540 -43.36 27.22 -5.57
CA TYR A 540 -43.14 26.38 -4.38
C TYR A 540 -43.58 27.14 -3.15
N GLY A 541 -44.29 26.46 -2.26
CA GLY A 541 -44.72 27.03 -1.00
C GLY A 541 -45.33 25.99 -0.09
N TRP A 542 -45.99 26.48 0.95
CA TRP A 542 -46.79 25.66 1.84
C TRP A 542 -48.09 26.38 2.17
N SER A 543 -49.15 25.61 2.38
CA SER A 543 -50.44 26.12 2.80
C SER A 543 -51.28 25.02 3.44
N PHE A 544 -51.96 25.34 4.53
CA PHE A 544 -52.91 24.44 5.18
C PHE A 544 -54.01 25.22 5.88
N HIS A 545 -55.14 24.56 6.11
CA HIS A 545 -56.26 25.09 6.89
C HIS A 545 -56.32 24.36 8.23
N LYS A 546 -56.69 25.08 9.30
CA LYS A 546 -56.60 24.57 10.69
C LYS A 546 -57.40 23.28 10.93
N LYS A 547 -58.55 23.10 10.26
CA LYS A 547 -59.48 21.98 10.52
C LYS A 547 -59.76 21.10 9.31
N ASN A 548 -59.71 21.65 8.11
CA ASN A 548 -60.20 21.01 6.87
C ASN A 548 -59.11 20.98 5.81
N GLU A 549 -59.28 20.13 4.79
CA GLU A 549 -58.29 20.03 3.72
C GLU A 549 -58.33 21.25 2.79
N LEU A 550 -57.18 21.89 2.59
CA LEU A 550 -57.05 23.09 1.78
C LEU A 550 -56.87 22.73 0.30
N ASN A 551 -57.70 23.31 -0.56
CA ASN A 551 -57.62 23.17 -2.01
C ASN A 551 -56.90 24.36 -2.64
N ILE A 552 -56.15 24.09 -3.72
CA ILE A 552 -55.39 25.08 -4.45
C ILE A 552 -55.82 25.03 -5.92
N SER A 553 -56.22 26.17 -6.46
CA SER A 553 -56.58 26.34 -7.87
C SER A 553 -55.89 27.56 -8.45
N ILE A 554 -55.85 27.65 -9.78
CA ILE A 554 -55.25 28.80 -10.48
C ILE A 554 -56.37 29.50 -11.24
N LEU A 555 -56.57 30.79 -10.97
CA LEU A 555 -57.39 31.65 -11.81
C LEU A 555 -56.49 32.44 -12.73
N SER A 556 -56.32 31.91 -13.93
CA SER A 556 -55.95 32.74 -15.05
C SER A 556 -56.84 32.35 -16.24
N PRO A 557 -57.55 33.30 -16.88
CA PRO A 557 -58.41 33.01 -18.02
C PRO A 557 -57.67 32.34 -19.19
N SER A 558 -56.34 32.47 -19.22
CA SER A 558 -55.48 32.04 -20.33
C SER A 558 -54.63 30.79 -20.03
N TYR A 559 -54.60 30.30 -18.78
CA TYR A 559 -53.71 29.21 -18.37
C TYR A 559 -54.41 28.22 -17.42
N LYS A 560 -54.43 26.94 -17.77
CA LYS A 560 -54.82 25.86 -16.84
C LYS A 560 -53.59 25.37 -16.06
N CYS A 561 -53.78 25.10 -14.78
CA CYS A 561 -52.80 24.33 -13.98
C CYS A 561 -52.54 22.99 -14.68
N CYS A 562 -51.27 22.66 -14.92
CA CYS A 562 -50.94 21.39 -15.56
C CYS A 562 -50.58 20.30 -14.55
N GLN A 563 -50.02 20.66 -13.39
CA GLN A 563 -49.63 19.71 -12.34
C GLN A 563 -49.51 20.42 -10.98
N LEU A 564 -50.22 19.89 -9.97
CA LEU A 564 -50.11 20.28 -8.55
C LEU A 564 -49.66 19.04 -7.78
N GLU A 565 -48.50 19.12 -7.14
CA GLU A 565 -47.98 18.06 -6.27
C GLU A 565 -47.96 18.56 -4.83
N LYS A 566 -48.60 17.82 -3.91
CA LYS A 566 -48.50 18.07 -2.46
C LYS A 566 -47.30 17.31 -1.91
N CYS A 567 -46.59 17.90 -0.96
CA CYS A 567 -45.44 17.28 -0.30
C CYS A 567 -45.41 17.57 1.20
N LYS A 568 -44.68 16.73 1.94
CA LYS A 568 -44.55 16.86 3.39
C LYS A 568 -43.63 18.01 3.78
N ARG A 569 -43.99 18.73 4.84
CA ARG A 569 -43.28 19.89 5.42
C ARG A 569 -43.23 19.78 6.93
N ASP A 570 -42.32 18.94 7.42
CA ASP A 570 -42.09 18.72 8.86
C ASP A 570 -41.65 20.00 9.56
N ASP A 571 -40.93 20.90 8.87
CA ASP A 571 -40.53 22.21 9.39
C ASP A 571 -41.73 23.13 9.67
N VAL A 572 -42.77 23.07 8.83
CA VAL A 572 -44.02 23.82 9.04
C VAL A 572 -44.83 23.19 10.17
N PHE A 573 -45.00 21.86 10.18
CA PHE A 573 -45.68 21.14 11.27
C PHE A 573 -45.07 21.39 12.64
N ASN A 574 -43.74 21.27 12.74
CA ASN A 574 -43.00 21.50 13.99
C ASN A 574 -43.05 22.97 14.43
N SER A 575 -43.16 23.92 13.49
CA SER A 575 -43.29 25.35 13.82
C SER A 575 -44.64 25.72 14.44
N PHE A 576 -45.68 24.92 14.20
CA PHE A 576 -46.95 25.00 14.92
C PHE A 576 -47.02 24.00 16.09
N GLU A 577 -45.86 23.52 16.56
CA GLU A 577 -45.73 22.56 17.67
C GLU A 577 -46.55 21.27 17.47
N GLY A 578 -46.77 20.87 16.21
CA GLY A 578 -47.60 19.72 15.88
C GLY A 578 -49.09 19.87 16.16
N LYS A 579 -49.60 21.08 16.44
CA LYS A 579 -51.03 21.31 16.77
C LYS A 579 -52.02 21.02 15.65
N TYR A 580 -51.57 21.01 14.39
CA TYR A 580 -52.43 20.79 13.23
C TYR A 580 -51.79 19.77 12.28
N ASP A 581 -52.31 18.55 12.23
CA ASP A 581 -51.82 17.48 11.34
C ASP A 581 -51.82 17.88 9.86
N SER A 582 -52.75 18.76 9.46
CA SER A 582 -52.80 19.32 8.11
C SER A 582 -51.55 20.15 7.74
N ALA A 583 -50.79 20.64 8.73
CA ALA A 583 -49.53 21.34 8.50
C ALA A 583 -48.42 20.39 8.00
N LEU A 584 -48.50 19.09 8.30
CA LEU A 584 -47.49 18.10 7.91
C LEU A 584 -47.47 17.85 6.41
N ASN A 585 -48.63 17.82 5.76
CA ASN A 585 -48.76 17.65 4.31
C ASN A 585 -49.02 18.97 3.57
N SER A 586 -48.57 20.08 4.14
CA SER A 586 -48.91 21.43 3.67
C SER A 586 -48.10 21.93 2.47
N GLY A 587 -47.01 21.26 2.11
CA GLY A 587 -46.16 21.68 1.00
C GLY A 587 -46.84 21.51 -0.36
N PHE A 588 -46.60 22.43 -1.28
CA PHE A 588 -47.09 22.32 -2.66
C PHE A 588 -46.06 22.78 -3.69
N ILE A 589 -46.15 22.16 -4.87
CA ILE A 589 -45.44 22.53 -6.09
C ILE A 589 -46.46 22.67 -7.20
N ILE A 590 -46.54 23.86 -7.79
CA ILE A 590 -47.45 24.15 -8.90
C ILE A 590 -46.62 24.43 -10.14
N GLN A 591 -46.88 23.65 -11.20
CA GLN A 591 -46.31 23.89 -12.53
C GLN A 591 -47.36 24.47 -13.48
N ILE A 592 -47.01 25.61 -14.09
CA ILE A 592 -47.85 26.32 -15.05
C ILE A 592 -47.08 26.45 -16.36
N ASN A 593 -47.62 25.86 -17.43
CA ASN A 593 -46.94 25.78 -18.72
C ASN A 593 -47.36 26.92 -19.66
N LYS A 594 -46.50 27.25 -20.63
CA LYS A 594 -46.72 28.21 -21.72
C LYS A 594 -46.92 29.67 -21.29
N ILE A 595 -46.18 30.10 -20.27
CA ILE A 595 -46.25 31.47 -19.75
C ILE A 595 -45.61 32.48 -20.73
N GLN A 596 -46.26 33.63 -20.94
CA GLN A 596 -45.72 34.76 -21.71
C GLN A 596 -45.14 35.84 -20.78
N LYS A 597 -44.23 36.67 -21.32
CA LYS A 597 -43.59 37.74 -20.54
C LYS A 597 -44.63 38.81 -20.16
N LYS A 598 -44.68 39.15 -18.86
CA LYS A 598 -45.59 40.12 -18.20
C LYS A 598 -46.97 39.59 -17.77
N ASP A 599 -47.22 38.28 -17.83
CA ASP A 599 -48.47 37.71 -17.30
C ASP A 599 -48.58 37.85 -15.77
N LYS A 600 -49.81 37.88 -15.26
CA LYS A 600 -50.10 37.71 -13.83
C LYS A 600 -50.81 36.38 -13.62
N VAL A 601 -50.34 35.59 -12.68
CA VAL A 601 -50.96 34.33 -12.28
C VAL A 601 -51.58 34.51 -10.90
N ILE A 602 -52.87 34.21 -10.77
CA ILE A 602 -53.56 34.24 -9.47
C ILE A 602 -53.72 32.80 -8.99
N ILE A 603 -53.14 32.50 -7.83
CA ILE A 603 -53.29 31.22 -7.15
C ILE A 603 -54.28 31.41 -6.02
N ARG A 604 -55.33 30.61 -6.03
CA ARG A 604 -56.44 30.64 -5.08
C ARG A 604 -56.36 29.44 -4.16
N PHE A 605 -56.31 29.69 -2.87
CA PHE A 605 -56.34 28.71 -1.79
C PHE A 605 -57.69 28.83 -1.09
N PHE A 606 -58.41 27.72 -0.96
CA PHE A 606 -59.74 27.73 -0.38
C PHE A 606 -60.06 26.44 0.35
N ALA A 607 -60.79 26.59 1.44
CA ALA A 607 -61.43 25.51 2.18
C ALA A 607 -62.75 26.07 2.71
N ASP A 608 -63.86 25.40 2.41
CA ASP A 608 -65.22 25.86 2.73
C ASP A 608 -65.51 27.29 2.22
N ASN A 609 -65.95 28.20 3.10
CA ASN A 609 -66.24 29.61 2.79
C ASN A 609 -65.00 30.51 2.85
N ASP A 610 -63.85 29.99 3.31
CA ASP A 610 -62.63 30.77 3.44
C ASP A 610 -61.81 30.70 2.14
N LEU A 611 -61.54 31.87 1.60
CA LEU A 611 -60.92 32.07 0.29
C LEU A 611 -59.77 33.06 0.40
N HIS A 612 -58.60 32.68 -0.07
CA HIS A 612 -57.44 33.55 -0.13
C HIS A 612 -56.70 33.41 -1.46
N GLU A 613 -56.39 34.56 -2.07
CA GLU A 613 -55.72 34.62 -3.37
C GLU A 613 -54.34 35.25 -3.27
N LYS A 614 -53.40 34.72 -4.06
CA LYS A 614 -52.05 35.24 -4.19
C LYS A 614 -51.73 35.50 -5.66
N ILE A 615 -51.42 36.76 -5.96
CA ILE A 615 -51.06 37.20 -7.31
C ILE A 615 -49.54 37.13 -7.46
N ILE A 616 -49.08 36.45 -8.50
CA ILE A 616 -47.67 36.36 -8.90
C ILE A 616 -47.50 37.10 -10.22
N GLU A 617 -46.76 38.20 -10.20
CA GLU A 617 -46.40 38.96 -11.40
C GLU A 617 -45.13 38.41 -12.04
N ILE A 618 -45.20 38.07 -13.32
CA ILE A 618 -44.13 37.37 -14.01
C ILE A 618 -43.17 38.37 -14.63
N ASN A 619 -42.01 38.54 -13.98
CA ASN A 619 -40.96 39.44 -14.42
C ASN A 619 -39.75 38.68 -15.00
N THR A 620 -38.91 39.40 -15.76
CA THR A 620 -37.71 38.84 -16.40
C THR A 620 -36.62 38.38 -15.42
N ARG A 621 -36.68 38.77 -14.14
CA ARG A 621 -35.75 38.32 -13.09
C ARG A 621 -36.10 36.93 -12.54
N MET A 622 -37.32 36.43 -12.79
CA MET A 622 -37.73 35.07 -12.41
C MET A 622 -37.16 33.98 -13.34
N ILE A 623 -36.46 34.35 -14.42
CA ILE A 623 -35.84 33.41 -15.36
C ILE A 623 -34.62 32.75 -14.70
N PHE A 624 -34.70 31.44 -14.48
CA PHE A 624 -33.64 30.67 -13.83
C PHE A 624 -32.43 30.52 -14.78
N LYS A 625 -31.45 31.42 -14.69
CA LYS A 625 -30.10 31.18 -15.23
C LYS A 625 -29.36 30.24 -14.29
N LYS A 626 -28.94 29.08 -14.80
CA LYS A 626 -28.22 28.01 -14.10
C LYS A 626 -27.16 28.60 -13.16
N ARG A 627 -27.46 28.67 -11.86
CA ARG A 627 -26.54 29.02 -10.77
C ARG A 627 -26.73 28.00 -9.64
N LYS A 628 -25.67 27.24 -9.37
CA LYS A 628 -25.56 26.22 -8.32
C LYS A 628 -25.88 26.83 -6.94
N SER A 629 -26.81 26.23 -6.20
CA SER A 629 -27.29 26.71 -4.90
C SER A 629 -26.19 26.57 -3.83
N THR A 630 -25.97 27.65 -3.06
CA THR A 630 -24.95 27.75 -2.00
C THR A 630 -25.61 27.88 -0.61
N ILE A 631 -26.90 27.61 -0.46
CA ILE A 631 -27.68 28.09 0.70
C ILE A 631 -27.78 27.08 1.87
N SER A 632 -27.49 25.79 1.65
CA SER A 632 -27.27 24.81 2.75
C SER A 632 -25.86 24.90 3.35
N LYS A 633 -24.90 25.49 2.63
CA LYS A 633 -23.50 25.65 3.06
C LYS A 633 -23.27 26.74 4.13
N PHE A 634 -24.28 27.55 4.47
CA PHE A 634 -24.11 28.72 5.34
C PHE A 634 -24.47 28.52 6.83
N ARG A 635 -25.18 27.44 7.21
CA ARG A 635 -25.69 27.31 8.60
C ARG A 635 -24.64 26.78 9.60
N TYR A 636 -23.61 26.07 9.14
CA TYR A 636 -22.55 25.51 9.99
C TYR A 636 -21.37 26.49 10.21
N VAL A 637 -21.21 27.47 9.31
CA VAL A 637 -20.12 28.47 9.35
C VAL A 637 -20.32 29.51 10.48
N PHE A 638 -21.54 29.67 11.01
CA PHE A 638 -21.89 30.73 11.96
C PHE A 638 -22.21 30.24 13.38
N SER A 639 -21.50 29.23 13.89
CA SER A 639 -21.34 29.14 15.36
C SER A 639 -20.40 30.27 15.81
N TRP A 640 -20.69 30.91 16.95
CA TRP A 640 -19.93 32.06 17.47
C TRP A 640 -18.41 31.76 17.62
N LYS A 641 -18.06 30.48 17.80
CA LYS A 641 -16.69 29.97 17.91
C LYS A 641 -15.97 29.88 16.54
N ASN A 642 -16.70 29.64 15.46
CA ASN A 642 -16.15 29.57 14.09
C ASN A 642 -16.16 30.92 13.36
N PHE A 643 -17.07 31.82 13.73
CA PHE A 643 -17.12 33.19 13.19
C PHE A 643 -15.89 34.02 13.60
N THR A 644 -15.40 33.87 14.83
CA THR A 644 -14.20 34.57 15.32
C THR A 644 -12.91 34.08 14.65
N ASN A 645 -12.79 32.78 14.37
CA ASN A 645 -11.67 32.20 13.62
C ASN A 645 -11.72 32.56 12.13
N THR A 646 -12.90 32.63 11.54
CA THR A 646 -13.10 33.05 10.14
C THR A 646 -12.82 34.55 9.96
N LEU A 647 -13.20 35.40 10.93
CA LEU A 647 -12.86 36.83 10.94
C LEU A 647 -11.36 37.09 11.13
N LYS A 648 -10.66 36.29 11.96
CA LYS A 648 -9.20 36.33 12.11
C LYS A 648 -8.49 35.91 10.80
N TYR A 649 -9.00 34.89 10.12
CA TYR A 649 -8.48 34.43 8.83
C TYR A 649 -8.75 35.43 7.69
N GLN A 650 -9.94 36.04 7.65
CA GLN A 650 -10.32 37.08 6.69
C GLN A 650 -9.49 38.36 6.84
N ARG A 651 -9.25 38.83 8.08
CA ARG A 651 -8.36 39.98 8.35
C ARG A 651 -6.92 39.77 7.87
N LYS A 652 -6.47 38.52 7.79
CA LYS A 652 -5.10 38.14 7.44
C LYS A 652 -4.89 37.84 5.95
N HIS A 653 -5.91 37.35 5.24
CA HIS A 653 -5.76 36.84 3.88
C HIS A 653 -6.76 37.40 2.85
N GLY A 654 -7.68 38.26 3.26
CA GLY A 654 -8.69 38.86 2.39
C GLY A 654 -9.84 37.91 2.03
N LEU A 655 -11.01 38.49 1.71
CA LEU A 655 -12.29 37.81 1.55
C LEU A 655 -12.25 36.64 0.54
N ILE A 656 -11.47 36.77 -0.53
CA ILE A 656 -11.40 35.80 -1.64
C ILE A 656 -10.70 34.50 -1.21
N LYS A 657 -9.61 34.55 -0.43
CA LYS A 657 -8.89 33.35 0.06
C LYS A 657 -9.69 32.61 1.13
N THR A 658 -10.42 33.33 1.98
CA THR A 658 -11.32 32.74 2.99
C THR A 658 -12.48 31.96 2.36
N ILE A 659 -13.03 32.47 1.25
CA ILE A 659 -14.06 31.78 0.47
C ILE A 659 -13.52 30.50 -0.20
N ARG A 660 -12.25 30.50 -0.67
CA ARG A 660 -11.59 29.30 -1.21
C ARG A 660 -11.33 28.24 -0.14
N HIS A 661 -10.83 28.64 1.03
CA HIS A 661 -10.57 27.73 2.15
C HIS A 661 -11.86 27.06 2.67
N ALA A 662 -12.94 27.82 2.81
CA ALA A 662 -14.25 27.27 3.21
C ALA A 662 -14.87 26.36 2.13
N LYS A 663 -14.63 26.64 0.84
CA LYS A 663 -15.08 25.79 -0.28
C LYS A 663 -14.37 24.44 -0.33
N GLY A 664 -13.06 24.40 -0.04
CA GLY A 664 -12.31 23.14 0.02
C GLY A 664 -12.77 22.21 1.15
N PHE A 665 -13.12 22.78 2.30
CA PHE A 665 -13.61 22.00 3.45
C PHE A 665 -15.02 21.42 3.22
N LEU A 666 -15.87 22.14 2.49
CA LEU A 666 -17.20 21.68 2.09
C LEU A 666 -17.18 20.69 0.91
N PHE A 667 -16.08 20.62 0.15
CA PHE A 667 -15.87 19.62 -0.90
C PHE A 667 -15.47 18.24 -0.33
N LYS A 668 -14.86 18.22 0.86
CA LYS A 668 -14.36 17.00 1.53
C LYS A 668 -15.46 16.02 1.96
N GLN A 669 -16.69 16.49 2.22
CA GLN A 669 -17.83 15.64 2.58
C GLN A 669 -18.63 15.10 1.38
N GLU A 670 -18.52 15.72 0.19
CA GLU A 670 -19.21 15.24 -1.02
C GLU A 670 -18.41 14.12 -1.73
N ILE A 671 -17.09 14.02 -1.53
CA ILE A 671 -16.23 13.03 -2.23
C ILE A 671 -16.16 11.67 -1.51
N MET A 672 -16.46 11.58 -0.22
CA MET A 672 -16.29 10.31 0.54
C MET A 672 -17.31 9.22 0.20
N ASN A 673 -18.28 9.47 -0.68
CA ASN A 673 -19.27 8.48 -1.16
C ASN A 673 -19.44 8.47 -2.70
N TYR A 674 -18.44 8.92 -3.47
CA TYR A 674 -18.46 8.79 -4.92
C TYR A 674 -17.77 7.49 -5.36
N ASP A 675 -18.57 6.58 -5.92
CA ASP A 675 -18.12 5.32 -6.54
C ASP A 675 -16.98 5.58 -7.54
N SER A 676 -15.79 5.04 -7.28
CA SER A 676 -14.58 5.19 -8.11
C SER A 676 -14.83 4.79 -9.56
N PHE A 677 -15.75 3.83 -9.76
CA PHE A 677 -16.21 3.42 -11.07
C PHE A 677 -16.89 4.58 -11.83
N LYS A 678 -17.78 5.34 -11.19
CA LYS A 678 -18.49 6.45 -11.84
C LYS A 678 -17.54 7.56 -12.27
N VAL A 679 -16.58 7.91 -11.41
CA VAL A 679 -15.56 8.92 -11.71
C VAL A 679 -14.76 8.50 -12.94
N TYR A 680 -14.39 7.22 -13.02
CA TYR A 680 -13.66 6.72 -14.18
C TYR A 680 -14.50 6.72 -15.46
N GLN A 681 -15.77 6.34 -15.40
CA GLN A 681 -16.67 6.42 -16.56
C GLN A 681 -16.86 7.85 -17.06
N GLU A 682 -16.95 8.84 -16.16
CA GLU A 682 -16.96 10.25 -16.53
C GLU A 682 -15.64 10.67 -17.18
N TRP A 683 -14.50 10.21 -16.65
CA TRP A 683 -13.19 10.46 -17.26
C TRP A 683 -13.10 9.88 -18.69
N ILE A 684 -13.53 8.64 -18.92
CA ILE A 684 -13.56 8.02 -20.27
C ILE A 684 -14.38 8.90 -21.22
N ASN A 685 -15.61 9.23 -20.82
CA ASN A 685 -16.52 10.03 -21.64
C ASN A 685 -15.96 11.41 -21.99
N ASN A 686 -15.14 12.00 -21.12
CA ASN A 686 -14.55 13.32 -21.32
C ASN A 686 -13.26 13.30 -22.14
N ASN A 687 -12.44 12.27 -21.98
CA ASN A 687 -11.07 12.24 -22.50
C ASN A 687 -10.88 11.36 -23.74
N GLU A 688 -11.72 10.35 -23.96
CA GLU A 688 -11.59 9.43 -25.10
C GLU A 688 -12.50 9.79 -26.28
N LYS A 689 -12.62 11.09 -26.59
CA LYS A 689 -13.45 11.60 -27.70
C LYS A 689 -12.69 11.63 -29.02
N TYR A 690 -12.50 10.47 -29.64
CA TYR A 690 -11.85 10.37 -30.95
C TYR A 690 -12.83 10.47 -32.11
N ASN A 691 -12.49 11.29 -33.10
CA ASN A 691 -13.19 11.32 -34.39
C ASN A 691 -12.36 10.55 -35.43
N LYS A 692 -12.89 9.42 -35.89
CA LYS A 692 -12.22 8.53 -36.85
C LYS A 692 -11.79 9.25 -38.14
N GLU A 693 -12.64 10.08 -38.72
CA GLU A 693 -12.33 10.81 -39.96
C GLU A 693 -11.20 11.81 -39.78
N LYS A 694 -11.18 12.53 -38.65
CA LYS A 694 -10.10 13.45 -38.29
C LYS A 694 -8.78 12.70 -38.11
N CYS A 695 -8.79 11.57 -37.40
CA CYS A 695 -7.60 10.75 -37.21
C CYS A 695 -7.06 10.23 -38.56
N ILE A 696 -7.93 9.73 -39.44
CA ILE A 696 -7.54 9.26 -40.78
C ILE A 696 -6.96 10.41 -41.62
N LYS A 697 -7.53 11.62 -41.54
CA LYS A 697 -7.00 12.80 -42.23
C LYS A 697 -5.59 13.16 -41.73
N GLU A 698 -5.37 13.10 -40.41
CA GLU A 698 -4.07 13.36 -39.79
C GLU A 698 -3.05 12.28 -40.15
N ILE A 699 -3.43 10.99 -40.13
CA ILE A 699 -2.57 9.88 -40.56
C ILE A 699 -2.07 10.09 -42.00
N LYS A 700 -2.94 10.53 -42.92
CA LYS A 700 -2.54 10.81 -44.31
C LYS A 700 -1.51 11.94 -44.42
N SER A 701 -1.39 12.80 -43.42
CA SER A 701 -0.40 13.88 -43.37
C SER A 701 0.92 13.49 -42.69
N PHE A 702 0.96 12.33 -42.00
CA PHE A 702 2.19 11.85 -41.35
C PHE A 702 3.28 11.54 -42.38
N LYS A 703 4.46 12.11 -42.15
CA LYS A 703 5.65 11.87 -42.98
C LYS A 703 6.26 10.51 -42.70
N TYR A 704 6.23 10.07 -41.44
CA TYR A 704 6.70 8.76 -41.02
C TYR A 704 5.52 7.85 -40.69
N GLN A 705 5.34 6.80 -41.47
CA GLN A 705 4.25 5.83 -41.29
C GLN A 705 4.85 4.41 -41.20
N PRO A 706 5.58 4.09 -40.12
CA PRO A 706 6.22 2.79 -39.96
C PRO A 706 5.18 1.67 -39.85
N LYS A 707 5.54 0.48 -40.31
CA LYS A 707 4.70 -0.69 -40.05
C LYS A 707 4.92 -1.14 -38.61
N ILE A 708 3.82 -1.38 -37.88
CA ILE A 708 3.84 -1.95 -36.52
C ILE A 708 3.43 -3.43 -36.61
N SER A 709 4.29 -4.33 -36.14
CA SER A 709 4.03 -5.77 -36.05
C SER A 709 3.54 -6.14 -34.65
N ILE A 710 2.28 -6.55 -34.51
CA ILE A 710 1.71 -6.97 -33.23
C ILE A 710 2.04 -8.44 -33.00
N ILE A 711 2.72 -8.76 -31.91
CA ILE A 711 3.17 -10.10 -31.54
C ILE A 711 2.13 -10.71 -30.58
N MET A 712 1.47 -11.79 -31.01
CA MET A 712 0.40 -12.42 -30.24
C MET A 712 0.58 -13.96 -30.14
N PRO A 713 1.10 -14.48 -29.01
CA PRO A 713 1.11 -15.92 -28.73
C PRO A 713 -0.30 -16.42 -28.37
N VAL A 714 -0.71 -17.55 -28.93
CA VAL A 714 -2.06 -18.14 -28.74
C VAL A 714 -1.95 -19.56 -28.21
N TYR A 715 -2.62 -19.86 -27.11
CA TYR A 715 -2.78 -21.23 -26.61
C TYR A 715 -4.13 -21.39 -25.88
N ASN A 716 -5.01 -22.26 -26.40
CA ASN A 716 -6.26 -22.67 -25.73
C ASN A 716 -7.16 -21.52 -25.23
N VAL A 717 -7.19 -20.40 -25.95
CA VAL A 717 -8.07 -19.27 -25.66
C VAL A 717 -9.49 -19.53 -26.13
N GLU A 718 -10.50 -19.11 -25.36
CA GLU A 718 -11.89 -19.18 -25.80
C GLU A 718 -12.14 -18.33 -27.06
N LYS A 719 -12.91 -18.88 -28.01
CA LYS A 719 -13.21 -18.23 -29.30
C LYS A 719 -13.62 -16.76 -29.16
N LYS A 720 -14.53 -16.44 -28.24
CA LYS A 720 -15.06 -15.07 -28.05
C LYS A 720 -13.98 -14.05 -27.67
N TRP A 721 -12.96 -14.44 -26.92
CA TRP A 721 -11.91 -13.52 -26.46
C TRP A 721 -10.89 -13.29 -27.56
N LEU A 722 -10.48 -14.37 -28.23
CA LEU A 722 -9.61 -14.28 -29.41
C LEU A 722 -10.27 -13.48 -30.54
N GLU A 723 -11.58 -13.63 -30.73
CA GLU A 723 -12.35 -12.84 -31.69
C GLU A 723 -12.29 -11.35 -31.38
N LYS A 724 -12.60 -10.96 -30.13
CA LYS A 724 -12.55 -9.56 -29.69
C LYS A 724 -11.13 -8.97 -29.83
N CYS A 725 -10.11 -9.73 -29.45
CA CYS A 725 -8.71 -9.33 -29.57
C CYS A 725 -8.34 -9.04 -31.03
N ILE A 726 -8.58 -9.99 -31.95
CA ILE A 726 -8.28 -9.83 -33.39
C ILE A 726 -9.08 -8.68 -33.99
N GLU A 727 -10.37 -8.57 -33.67
CA GLU A 727 -11.21 -7.47 -34.16
C GLU A 727 -10.74 -6.10 -33.65
N SER A 728 -10.23 -6.01 -32.42
CA SER A 728 -9.67 -4.75 -31.88
C SER A 728 -8.48 -4.25 -32.71
N ILE A 729 -7.68 -5.16 -33.28
CA ILE A 729 -6.59 -4.84 -34.22
C ILE A 729 -7.13 -4.46 -35.60
N ARG A 730 -8.10 -5.22 -36.13
CA ARG A 730 -8.73 -4.92 -37.42
C ARG A 730 -9.38 -3.54 -37.46
N ASN A 731 -9.89 -3.09 -36.31
CA ASN A 731 -10.58 -1.82 -36.13
C ASN A 731 -9.65 -0.61 -35.89
N GLN A 732 -8.33 -0.81 -35.83
CA GLN A 732 -7.37 0.29 -35.66
C GLN A 732 -7.48 1.33 -36.78
N TYR A 733 -7.43 2.62 -36.43
CA TYR A 733 -7.51 3.73 -37.37
C TYR A 733 -6.26 3.86 -38.22
N TYR A 734 -5.10 3.58 -37.63
CA TYR A 734 -3.85 3.43 -38.36
C TYR A 734 -3.88 2.10 -39.12
N PHE A 735 -3.51 2.12 -40.41
CA PHE A 735 -3.73 0.98 -41.31
C PHE A 735 -2.48 0.17 -41.60
N ASN A 736 -1.28 0.73 -41.41
CA ASN A 736 -0.01 0.07 -41.71
C ASN A 736 0.46 -0.77 -40.51
N TRP A 737 -0.24 -1.87 -40.27
CA TRP A 737 0.09 -2.85 -39.25
C TRP A 737 0.03 -4.27 -39.80
N GLU A 738 0.60 -5.21 -39.06
CA GLU A 738 0.39 -6.63 -39.27
C GLU A 738 0.24 -7.34 -37.92
N LEU A 739 -0.62 -8.36 -37.87
CA LEU A 739 -0.83 -9.16 -36.69
C LEU A 739 -0.11 -10.49 -36.88
N CYS A 740 0.94 -10.70 -36.09
CA CYS A 740 1.81 -11.87 -36.13
C CYS A 740 1.41 -12.83 -35.01
N ILE A 741 0.73 -13.91 -35.39
CA ILE A 741 0.14 -14.88 -34.46
C ILE A 741 0.98 -16.15 -34.46
N ALA A 742 1.32 -16.65 -33.28
CA ALA A 742 1.86 -17.99 -33.11
C ALA A 742 0.89 -18.84 -32.30
N ASP A 743 0.21 -19.79 -32.97
CA ASP A 743 -0.55 -20.83 -32.27
C ASP A 743 0.45 -21.84 -31.69
N ASP A 744 0.58 -21.84 -30.37
CA ASP A 744 1.50 -22.68 -29.61
C ASP A 744 0.94 -24.08 -29.36
N HIS A 745 0.49 -24.69 -30.46
CA HIS A 745 -0.08 -26.03 -30.46
C HIS A 745 -1.34 -26.15 -29.59
N SER A 746 -2.31 -25.26 -29.81
CA SER A 746 -3.61 -25.33 -29.12
C SER A 746 -4.30 -26.68 -29.31
N THR A 747 -4.82 -27.24 -28.22
CA THR A 747 -5.61 -28.48 -28.22
C THR A 747 -7.04 -28.26 -28.70
N TYR A 748 -7.54 -27.02 -28.58
CA TYR A 748 -8.84 -26.63 -29.13
C TYR A 748 -8.80 -26.58 -30.66
N LYS A 749 -9.32 -27.65 -31.29
CA LYS A 749 -9.34 -27.84 -32.75
C LYS A 749 -9.92 -26.65 -33.53
N TYR A 750 -10.85 -25.90 -32.93
CA TYR A 750 -11.45 -24.75 -33.59
C TYR A 750 -10.48 -23.59 -33.80
N ILE A 751 -9.42 -23.44 -32.97
CA ILE A 751 -8.48 -22.30 -33.05
C ILE A 751 -7.81 -22.27 -34.42
N LYS A 752 -7.34 -23.42 -34.92
CA LYS A 752 -6.73 -23.50 -36.26
C LYS A 752 -7.70 -23.07 -37.37
N THR A 753 -8.92 -23.58 -37.36
CA THR A 753 -9.96 -23.20 -38.33
C THR A 753 -10.31 -21.71 -38.22
N PHE A 754 -10.37 -21.19 -37.00
CA PHE A 754 -10.73 -19.81 -36.70
C PHE A 754 -9.65 -18.81 -37.13
N LEU A 755 -8.39 -19.09 -36.82
CA LEU A 755 -7.25 -18.29 -37.29
C LEU A 755 -7.14 -18.32 -38.83
N ASN A 756 -7.36 -19.47 -39.47
CA ASN A 756 -7.40 -19.58 -40.94
C ASN A 756 -8.54 -18.79 -41.59
N PHE A 757 -9.64 -18.58 -40.88
CA PHE A 757 -10.71 -17.71 -41.35
C PHE A 757 -10.24 -16.25 -41.38
N PHE A 758 -9.57 -15.79 -40.32
CA PHE A 758 -9.06 -14.42 -40.24
C PHE A 758 -7.93 -14.11 -41.22
N THR A 759 -7.01 -15.06 -41.48
CA THR A 759 -5.95 -14.85 -42.49
C THR A 759 -6.51 -14.69 -43.91
N LYS A 760 -7.63 -15.34 -44.22
CA LYS A 760 -8.36 -15.15 -45.49
C LYS A 760 -9.13 -13.84 -45.53
N LEU A 761 -9.63 -13.38 -44.37
CA LEU A 761 -10.43 -12.18 -44.25
C LEU A 761 -9.58 -10.90 -44.30
N ASP A 762 -8.38 -10.93 -43.73
CA ASP A 762 -7.44 -9.80 -43.73
C ASP A 762 -6.00 -10.31 -43.93
N PRO A 763 -5.36 -10.02 -45.08
CA PRO A 763 -4.03 -10.53 -45.40
C PRO A 763 -2.91 -9.95 -44.52
N ARG A 764 -3.19 -8.93 -43.70
CA ARG A 764 -2.26 -8.40 -42.70
C ARG A 764 -2.14 -9.32 -41.48
N ILE A 765 -3.03 -10.29 -41.32
CA ILE A 765 -2.99 -11.30 -40.26
C ILE A 765 -2.16 -12.48 -40.75
N LYS A 766 -1.05 -12.76 -40.06
CA LYS A 766 -0.12 -13.85 -40.35
C LYS A 766 -0.12 -14.83 -39.20
N VAL A 767 -0.14 -16.13 -39.49
CA VAL A 767 -0.20 -17.17 -38.48
C VAL A 767 0.88 -18.21 -38.74
N ILE A 768 1.62 -18.58 -37.69
CA ILE A 768 2.47 -19.77 -37.67
C ILE A 768 1.90 -20.77 -36.67
N TYR A 769 1.80 -22.03 -37.09
CA TYR A 769 1.32 -23.13 -36.26
C TYR A 769 2.51 -23.92 -35.77
N ARG A 770 2.73 -23.94 -34.45
CA ARG A 770 3.83 -24.69 -33.85
C ARG A 770 3.47 -26.17 -33.77
N GLU A 771 4.45 -27.03 -34.04
CA GLU A 771 4.25 -28.49 -34.03
C GLU A 771 4.11 -29.07 -32.61
N LYS A 772 4.58 -28.33 -31.60
CA LYS A 772 4.49 -28.68 -30.18
C LYS A 772 4.36 -27.41 -29.34
N ASN A 773 3.70 -27.53 -28.18
CA ASN A 773 3.62 -26.45 -27.20
C ASN A 773 5.03 -26.15 -26.66
N GLY A 774 5.46 -24.90 -26.80
CA GLY A 774 6.78 -24.41 -26.39
C GLY A 774 6.72 -23.32 -25.34
N HIS A 775 5.54 -23.04 -24.79
CA HIS A 775 5.22 -21.94 -23.89
C HIS A 775 5.44 -20.55 -24.51
N ILE A 776 5.07 -19.52 -23.74
CA ILE A 776 4.93 -18.14 -24.20
C ILE A 776 6.23 -17.57 -24.82
N SER A 777 7.42 -17.83 -24.27
CA SER A 777 8.67 -17.31 -24.84
C SER A 777 8.95 -17.83 -26.25
N ARG A 778 8.76 -19.14 -26.49
CA ARG A 778 8.97 -19.72 -27.84
C ARG A 778 7.85 -19.35 -28.79
N ALA A 779 6.62 -19.26 -28.30
CA ALA A 779 5.48 -18.80 -29.08
C ALA A 779 5.68 -17.35 -29.56
N SER A 780 6.03 -16.44 -28.64
CA SER A 780 6.33 -15.04 -28.96
C SER A 780 7.50 -14.91 -29.94
N ASN A 781 8.56 -15.71 -29.80
CA ASN A 781 9.64 -15.74 -30.80
C ASN A 781 9.17 -16.26 -32.17
N SER A 782 8.29 -17.25 -32.23
CA SER A 782 7.70 -17.70 -33.50
C SER A 782 6.82 -16.63 -34.14
N ALA A 783 6.06 -15.87 -33.36
CA ALA A 783 5.34 -14.72 -33.87
C ALA A 783 6.31 -13.62 -34.34
N LEU A 784 7.41 -13.39 -33.62
CA LEU A 784 8.45 -12.44 -33.96
C LEU A 784 9.12 -12.74 -35.31
N THR A 785 9.26 -14.01 -35.73
CA THR A 785 9.80 -14.34 -37.06
C THR A 785 8.90 -13.93 -38.22
N LEU A 786 7.60 -13.74 -37.98
CA LEU A 786 6.65 -13.23 -38.99
C LEU A 786 6.69 -11.70 -39.12
N ALA A 787 7.24 -11.02 -38.12
CA ALA A 787 7.29 -9.57 -38.02
C ALA A 787 8.27 -8.97 -39.04
N SER A 788 7.76 -8.01 -39.79
CA SER A 788 8.43 -7.26 -40.85
C SER A 788 8.35 -5.73 -40.65
N GLY A 789 7.72 -5.28 -39.57
CA GLY A 789 7.62 -3.87 -39.21
C GLY A 789 8.87 -3.34 -38.53
N ASP A 790 9.00 -2.01 -38.52
CA ASP A 790 10.11 -1.30 -37.86
C ASP A 790 10.00 -1.41 -36.33
N PHE A 791 8.78 -1.62 -35.84
CA PHE A 791 8.44 -1.76 -34.43
C PHE A 791 7.61 -3.02 -34.20
N ILE A 792 7.80 -3.64 -33.04
CA ILE A 792 6.92 -4.67 -32.52
C ILE A 792 6.06 -4.13 -31.39
N ALA A 793 4.84 -4.63 -31.24
CA ALA A 793 3.96 -4.33 -30.12
C ALA A 793 3.51 -5.64 -29.46
N LEU A 794 3.43 -5.67 -28.13
CA LEU A 794 3.00 -6.86 -27.39
C LEU A 794 1.49 -6.81 -27.12
N LEU A 795 0.80 -7.91 -27.39
CA LEU A 795 -0.63 -8.06 -27.12
C LEU A 795 -0.95 -9.50 -26.72
N ASP A 796 -1.64 -9.65 -25.58
CA ASP A 796 -2.15 -10.93 -25.14
C ASP A 796 -3.44 -11.31 -25.90
N ASN A 797 -3.63 -12.62 -26.11
CA ASN A 797 -4.64 -13.16 -27.02
C ASN A 797 -6.11 -13.00 -26.57
N ASP A 798 -6.32 -12.50 -25.36
CA ASP A 798 -7.60 -12.20 -24.74
C ASP A 798 -7.82 -10.70 -24.47
N ASP A 799 -6.81 -9.86 -24.67
CA ASP A 799 -6.87 -8.41 -24.43
C ASP A 799 -7.32 -7.60 -25.65
N GLU A 800 -7.66 -6.33 -25.44
CA GLU A 800 -8.17 -5.43 -26.51
C GLU A 800 -7.37 -4.12 -26.57
N LEU A 801 -7.16 -3.62 -27.80
CA LEU A 801 -6.66 -2.26 -28.03
C LEU A 801 -7.82 -1.33 -28.45
N PRO A 802 -7.96 -0.12 -27.88
CA PRO A 802 -8.87 0.87 -28.41
C PRO A 802 -8.50 1.25 -29.85
N PRO A 803 -9.46 1.61 -30.73
CA PRO A 803 -9.23 1.84 -32.16
C PRO A 803 -8.16 2.89 -32.52
N PHE A 804 -7.80 3.77 -31.58
CA PHE A 804 -6.84 4.85 -31.76
C PHE A 804 -5.44 4.55 -31.21
N SER A 805 -5.18 3.37 -30.64
CA SER A 805 -3.87 3.03 -30.03
C SER A 805 -2.70 3.19 -31.00
N LEU A 806 -2.75 2.50 -32.14
CA LEU A 806 -1.65 2.57 -33.12
C LEU A 806 -1.50 3.97 -33.74
N TYR A 807 -2.59 4.72 -33.82
CA TYR A 807 -2.56 6.11 -34.28
C TYR A 807 -1.76 7.01 -33.32
N GLU A 808 -1.99 6.91 -32.01
CA GLU A 808 -1.28 7.69 -31.00
C GLU A 808 0.22 7.33 -30.95
N ILE A 809 0.56 6.05 -31.11
CA ILE A 809 1.94 5.57 -31.22
C ILE A 809 2.65 6.23 -32.42
N VAL A 810 2.03 6.19 -33.60
CA VAL A 810 2.63 6.76 -34.82
C VAL A 810 2.66 8.28 -34.75
N LYS A 811 1.69 8.91 -34.09
CA LYS A 811 1.71 10.34 -33.82
C LYS A 811 2.93 10.73 -32.99
N ALA A 812 3.24 10.00 -31.91
CA ALA A 812 4.46 10.21 -31.13
C ALA A 812 5.74 10.03 -31.99
N LEU A 813 5.77 9.03 -32.87
CA LEU A 813 6.89 8.81 -33.80
C LEU A 813 7.05 9.91 -34.86
N ASN A 814 5.99 10.65 -35.19
CA ASN A 814 6.10 11.81 -36.07
C ASN A 814 6.62 13.07 -35.35
N VAL A 815 6.47 13.13 -34.03
CA VAL A 815 7.12 14.15 -33.18
C VAL A 815 8.60 13.82 -33.00
N ASN A 816 8.92 12.56 -32.69
CA ASN A 816 10.29 12.06 -32.56
C ASN A 816 10.47 10.71 -33.27
N PRO A 817 10.99 10.67 -34.51
CA PRO A 817 11.25 9.42 -35.22
C PRO A 817 12.35 8.54 -34.58
N GLY A 818 13.16 9.11 -33.68
CA GLY A 818 14.26 8.45 -33.00
C GLY A 818 13.85 7.57 -31.80
N LEU A 819 12.56 7.53 -31.43
CA LEU A 819 12.07 6.75 -30.29
C LEU A 819 12.32 5.24 -30.47
N ASP A 820 12.80 4.59 -29.42
CA ASP A 820 13.06 3.15 -29.39
C ASP A 820 12.00 2.37 -28.63
N LEU A 821 11.45 2.96 -27.56
CA LEU A 821 10.42 2.36 -26.71
C LEU A 821 9.27 3.35 -26.49
N ILE A 822 8.05 2.90 -26.75
CA ILE A 822 6.82 3.64 -26.51
C ILE A 822 5.92 2.79 -25.63
N TYR A 823 5.36 3.37 -24.56
CA TYR A 823 4.38 2.70 -23.71
C TYR A 823 3.24 3.64 -23.31
N SER A 824 2.15 3.07 -22.82
CA SER A 824 0.93 3.79 -22.48
C SER A 824 0.37 3.41 -21.12
N ASP A 825 -0.57 4.23 -20.63
CA ASP A 825 -1.47 3.84 -19.55
C ASP A 825 -2.37 2.67 -20.00
N GLU A 826 -2.93 1.96 -19.03
CA GLU A 826 -3.79 0.79 -19.20
C GLU A 826 -4.94 0.80 -18.19
N ASP A 827 -5.98 0.03 -18.48
CA ASP A 827 -7.04 -0.28 -17.51
C ASP A 827 -7.51 -1.72 -17.65
N LYS A 828 -8.47 -2.12 -16.81
CA LYS A 828 -9.08 -3.43 -16.87
C LYS A 828 -10.41 -3.39 -17.59
N ILE A 829 -10.75 -4.48 -18.29
CA ILE A 829 -12.05 -4.68 -18.94
C ILE A 829 -12.67 -6.01 -18.49
N ASP A 830 -13.90 -5.97 -18.00
CA ASP A 830 -14.60 -7.17 -17.56
C ASP A 830 -15.20 -7.98 -18.73
N ILE A 831 -15.80 -9.13 -18.41
CA ILE A 831 -16.45 -10.01 -19.39
C ILE A 831 -17.59 -9.35 -20.17
N ASN A 832 -18.20 -8.29 -19.60
CA ASN A 832 -19.29 -7.52 -20.20
C ASN A 832 -18.79 -6.31 -21.01
N GLY A 833 -17.48 -6.08 -21.06
CA GLY A 833 -16.87 -4.92 -21.73
C GLY A 833 -16.87 -3.65 -20.89
N LYS A 834 -17.14 -3.75 -19.57
CA LYS A 834 -17.13 -2.61 -18.66
C LYS A 834 -15.70 -2.38 -18.15
N ARG A 835 -15.23 -1.14 -18.28
CA ARG A 835 -13.85 -0.73 -17.97
C ARG A 835 -13.69 -0.18 -16.55
N SER A 836 -12.62 -0.56 -15.85
CA SER A 836 -12.33 -0.18 -14.45
C SER A 836 -10.83 -0.21 -14.13
N ASP A 837 -10.44 0.21 -12.92
CA ASP A 837 -9.06 0.15 -12.39
C ASP A 837 -7.99 0.74 -13.34
N PRO A 838 -8.05 2.03 -13.69
CA PRO A 838 -7.01 2.64 -14.53
C PRO A 838 -5.67 2.75 -13.80
N HIS A 839 -4.61 2.28 -14.47
CA HIS A 839 -3.24 2.51 -14.07
C HIS A 839 -2.67 3.70 -14.84
N PHE A 840 -2.69 4.86 -14.20
CA PHE A 840 -2.07 6.08 -14.69
C PHE A 840 -0.59 6.10 -14.29
N LYS A 841 0.25 5.64 -15.22
CA LYS A 841 1.68 5.38 -15.06
C LYS A 841 2.50 6.69 -15.08
N PRO A 842 3.70 6.70 -14.47
CA PRO A 842 4.64 7.81 -14.64
C PRO A 842 5.34 7.75 -16.01
N ASP A 843 6.04 8.82 -16.36
CA ASP A 843 7.09 8.79 -17.39
C ASP A 843 8.26 7.89 -16.93
N TYR A 844 9.19 7.58 -17.85
CA TYR A 844 10.20 6.54 -17.62
C TYR A 844 11.02 6.78 -16.36
N SER A 845 11.10 5.72 -15.57
CA SER A 845 11.56 5.73 -14.21
C SER A 845 12.48 4.51 -13.96
N PRO A 846 13.81 4.71 -13.96
CA PRO A 846 14.79 3.62 -14.07
C PRO A 846 14.93 2.77 -12.81
N ASP A 847 14.61 3.29 -11.62
CA ASP A 847 14.67 2.50 -10.38
C ASP A 847 13.30 1.90 -10.06
N THR A 848 12.22 2.61 -10.38
CA THR A 848 10.86 2.09 -10.25
C THR A 848 10.66 0.85 -11.12
N ILE A 849 11.23 0.84 -12.34
CA ILE A 849 11.12 -0.32 -13.23
C ILE A 849 11.86 -1.54 -12.70
N LEU A 850 12.80 -1.38 -11.74
CA LEU A 850 13.46 -2.51 -11.06
C LEU A 850 12.61 -3.09 -9.92
N SER A 851 11.62 -2.34 -9.44
CA SER A 851 10.66 -2.82 -8.44
C SER A 851 9.45 -3.51 -9.05
N SER A 852 9.01 -3.08 -10.23
CA SER A 852 7.86 -3.64 -10.92
C SER A 852 7.90 -3.31 -12.41
N ASN A 853 7.51 -4.26 -13.27
CA ASN A 853 7.27 -4.01 -14.68
C ASN A 853 5.96 -3.20 -14.89
N TYR A 854 5.98 -1.90 -14.59
CA TYR A 854 4.82 -1.04 -14.82
C TYR A 854 4.62 -0.70 -16.31
N ILE A 855 5.59 -0.99 -17.18
CA ILE A 855 5.44 -0.80 -18.63
C ILE A 855 4.52 -1.87 -19.20
N SER A 856 4.82 -3.15 -18.94
CA SER A 856 4.06 -4.33 -19.36
C SER A 856 3.50 -4.17 -20.80
N HIS A 857 2.17 -4.17 -20.94
CA HIS A 857 1.47 -3.91 -22.18
C HIS A 857 0.79 -2.51 -22.12
N LEU A 858 0.64 -1.75 -23.20
CA LEU A 858 1.13 -1.92 -24.56
C LEU A 858 2.59 -1.41 -24.65
N GLY A 859 3.56 -2.31 -24.57
CA GLY A 859 4.96 -2.00 -24.89
C GLY A 859 5.21 -2.09 -26.40
N VAL A 860 5.71 -1.01 -27.01
CA VAL A 860 6.10 -0.94 -28.42
C VAL A 860 7.60 -0.72 -28.54
N TYR A 861 8.29 -1.69 -29.12
CA TYR A 861 9.75 -1.79 -29.13
C TYR A 861 10.28 -1.69 -30.56
N ARG A 862 11.35 -0.93 -30.77
CA ARG A 862 12.07 -0.91 -32.05
C ARG A 862 12.61 -2.30 -32.35
N LYS A 863 12.19 -2.87 -33.48
CA LYS A 863 12.49 -4.26 -33.84
C LYS A 863 13.98 -4.53 -33.96
N SER A 864 14.75 -3.60 -34.51
CA SER A 864 16.20 -3.76 -34.68
C SER A 864 16.93 -4.02 -33.36
N ILE A 865 16.48 -3.40 -32.26
CA ILE A 865 17.06 -3.63 -30.93
C ILE A 865 16.59 -4.97 -30.37
N VAL A 866 15.31 -5.33 -30.56
CA VAL A 866 14.78 -6.65 -30.18
C VAL A 866 15.54 -7.79 -30.88
N ASP A 867 15.86 -7.61 -32.16
CA ASP A 867 16.66 -8.56 -32.94
C ASP A 867 18.11 -8.63 -32.40
N GLU A 868 18.72 -7.48 -32.09
CA GLU A 868 20.08 -7.40 -31.51
C GLU A 868 20.18 -8.15 -30.17
N ILE A 869 19.18 -8.01 -29.29
CA ILE A 869 19.16 -8.67 -27.98
C ILE A 869 18.64 -10.12 -28.02
N GLY A 870 18.29 -10.64 -29.20
CA GLY A 870 17.89 -12.03 -29.41
C GLY A 870 16.45 -12.39 -29.02
N GLY A 871 15.53 -11.42 -28.95
CA GLY A 871 14.12 -11.66 -28.67
C GLY A 871 13.84 -12.16 -27.24
N PHE A 872 12.83 -13.03 -27.09
CA PHE A 872 12.36 -13.56 -25.79
C PHE A 872 13.20 -14.76 -25.35
N ARG A 873 13.68 -14.78 -24.10
CA ARG A 873 14.45 -15.91 -23.56
C ARG A 873 13.52 -16.98 -22.96
N THR A 874 13.88 -18.24 -23.13
CA THR A 874 13.23 -19.36 -22.43
C THR A 874 13.70 -19.43 -20.98
N GLY A 875 12.86 -19.92 -20.07
CA GLY A 875 13.15 -19.98 -18.64
C GLY A 875 12.79 -18.69 -17.88
N TYR A 876 11.97 -17.82 -18.50
CA TYR A 876 11.37 -16.60 -17.94
C TYR A 876 9.85 -16.57 -18.19
N GLU A 877 9.23 -17.71 -18.51
CA GLU A 877 7.81 -17.80 -18.78
C GLU A 877 7.01 -17.24 -17.59
N GLY A 878 6.10 -16.31 -17.86
CA GLY A 878 5.38 -15.51 -16.85
C GLY A 878 6.01 -14.14 -16.56
N SER A 879 7.23 -13.87 -17.02
CA SER A 879 7.91 -12.56 -16.95
C SER A 879 8.87 -12.33 -18.13
N GLN A 880 8.59 -12.97 -19.26
CA GLN A 880 9.41 -12.91 -20.47
C GLN A 880 9.45 -11.51 -21.09
N ASP A 881 8.37 -10.75 -20.91
CA ASP A 881 8.24 -9.35 -21.29
C ASP A 881 9.12 -8.45 -20.41
N TYR A 882 9.18 -8.73 -19.10
CA TYR A 882 10.05 -8.01 -18.17
C TYR A 882 11.53 -8.28 -18.46
N ASP A 883 11.91 -9.54 -18.71
CA ASP A 883 13.26 -9.89 -19.17
C ASP A 883 13.64 -9.17 -20.47
N LEU A 884 12.73 -9.17 -21.46
CA LEU A 884 12.94 -8.45 -22.72
C LEU A 884 13.16 -6.96 -22.46
N LEU A 885 12.29 -6.33 -21.67
CA LEU A 885 12.36 -4.91 -21.34
C LEU A 885 13.69 -4.55 -20.67
N LEU A 886 14.12 -5.30 -19.65
CA LEU A 886 15.37 -4.99 -18.93
C LEU A 886 16.60 -5.04 -19.83
N ARG A 887 16.67 -6.01 -20.76
CA ARG A 887 17.73 -6.10 -21.77
C ARG A 887 17.60 -5.03 -22.84
N PHE A 888 16.38 -4.69 -23.25
CA PHE A 888 16.13 -3.61 -24.21
C PHE A 888 16.61 -2.26 -23.68
N LEU A 889 16.33 -1.97 -22.41
CA LEU A 889 16.75 -0.74 -21.74
C LEU A 889 18.29 -0.57 -21.68
N GLU A 890 19.06 -1.66 -21.76
CA GLU A 890 20.52 -1.62 -21.83
C GLU A 890 21.06 -1.22 -23.22
N LYS A 891 20.19 -1.16 -24.24
CA LYS A 891 20.53 -0.83 -25.64
C LYS A 891 19.95 0.49 -26.13
N THR A 892 19.18 1.19 -25.29
CA THR A 892 18.58 2.47 -25.62
C THR A 892 18.94 3.52 -24.58
N SER A 893 18.64 4.79 -24.88
CA SER A 893 18.83 5.91 -23.98
C SER A 893 17.48 6.48 -23.55
N THR A 894 17.45 7.16 -22.42
CA THR A 894 16.20 7.62 -21.76
C THR A 894 15.42 8.62 -22.61
N ASP A 895 16.09 9.44 -23.42
CA ASP A 895 15.50 10.39 -24.37
C ASP A 895 14.77 9.74 -25.55
N LYS A 896 14.98 8.43 -25.75
CA LYS A 896 14.31 7.62 -26.78
C LYS A 896 13.17 6.76 -26.23
N ILE A 897 12.84 6.92 -24.95
CA ILE A 897 11.72 6.27 -24.28
C ILE A 897 10.61 7.30 -24.07
N ILE A 898 9.39 7.00 -24.50
CA ILE A 898 8.26 7.89 -24.29
C ILE A 898 7.06 7.16 -23.69
N HIS A 899 6.42 7.88 -22.77
CA HIS A 899 5.13 7.52 -22.20
C HIS A 899 4.02 8.33 -22.88
N ILE A 900 2.96 7.67 -23.32
CA ILE A 900 1.73 8.29 -23.78
C ILE A 900 0.69 8.17 -22.65
N PRO A 901 0.34 9.27 -21.93
CA PRO A 901 -0.55 9.24 -20.76
C PRO A 901 -2.03 9.14 -21.17
N LYS A 902 -2.35 8.08 -21.91
CA LYS A 902 -3.66 7.71 -22.45
C LYS A 902 -3.84 6.22 -22.28
N ILE A 903 -5.07 5.79 -22.02
CA ILE A 903 -5.40 4.36 -21.93
C ILE A 903 -5.42 3.79 -23.35
N LEU A 904 -4.35 3.08 -23.73
CA LEU A 904 -4.20 2.46 -25.06
C LEU A 904 -4.19 0.93 -25.01
N TYR A 905 -4.49 0.34 -23.86
CA TYR A 905 -4.55 -1.09 -23.61
C TYR A 905 -5.66 -1.43 -22.61
N HIS A 906 -6.45 -2.47 -22.89
CA HIS A 906 -7.52 -2.96 -22.01
C HIS A 906 -7.23 -4.40 -21.61
N TRP A 907 -6.85 -4.60 -20.36
CA TRP A 907 -6.51 -5.90 -19.79
C TRP A 907 -7.76 -6.65 -19.32
N ARG A 908 -8.07 -7.80 -19.92
CA ARG A 908 -9.28 -8.54 -19.62
C ARG A 908 -9.22 -9.28 -18.29
N MET A 909 -10.28 -9.11 -17.50
CA MET A 909 -10.53 -9.86 -16.27
C MET A 909 -11.33 -11.13 -16.58
N ILE A 910 -10.66 -12.29 -16.66
CA ILE A 910 -11.28 -13.62 -16.78
C ILE A 910 -10.73 -14.59 -15.73
N GLU A 911 -11.52 -15.60 -15.38
CA GLU A 911 -11.13 -16.66 -14.44
C GLU A 911 -9.89 -17.41 -14.96
N GLY A 912 -8.82 -17.47 -14.15
CA GLY A 912 -7.52 -18.01 -14.57
C GLY A 912 -6.53 -16.98 -15.15
N SER A 913 -6.97 -15.76 -15.47
CA SER A 913 -6.07 -14.64 -15.83
C SER A 913 -5.31 -14.15 -14.60
N THR A 914 -4.08 -13.67 -14.81
CA THR A 914 -3.29 -12.93 -13.82
C THR A 914 -3.99 -11.66 -13.34
N ALA A 915 -4.98 -11.16 -14.09
CA ALA A 915 -5.85 -10.05 -13.70
C ALA A 915 -6.85 -10.40 -12.57
N MET A 916 -7.17 -11.69 -12.35
CA MET A 916 -8.14 -12.14 -11.33
C MET A 916 -7.56 -13.05 -10.23
N ASN A 917 -6.56 -13.90 -10.51
CA ASN A 917 -6.09 -14.93 -9.57
C ASN A 917 -4.66 -14.71 -9.02
N ASN A 918 -4.52 -14.82 -7.69
CA ASN A 918 -3.22 -14.75 -6.97
C ASN A 918 -2.44 -16.07 -6.97
N THR A 919 -3.01 -17.19 -7.40
CA THR A 919 -2.40 -18.54 -7.32
C THR A 919 -1.42 -18.84 -8.44
N SER A 920 -1.54 -18.18 -9.60
CA SER A 920 -0.57 -18.22 -10.71
C SER A 920 0.69 -17.36 -10.46
N LYS A 921 0.78 -16.67 -9.30
CA LYS A 921 1.85 -15.73 -8.98
C LYS A 921 3.21 -16.35 -8.70
N ASN A 922 3.30 -17.58 -8.19
CA ASN A 922 4.59 -18.10 -7.71
C ASN A 922 5.64 -18.25 -8.84
N TYR A 923 5.28 -18.81 -10.00
CA TYR A 923 6.28 -19.01 -11.06
C TYR A 923 6.64 -17.71 -11.80
N ALA A 924 5.65 -16.84 -12.08
CA ALA A 924 5.88 -15.54 -12.72
C ALA A 924 6.74 -14.64 -11.81
N TYR A 925 6.45 -14.64 -10.51
CA TYR A 925 7.23 -13.87 -9.55
C TYR A 925 8.68 -14.35 -9.43
N VAL A 926 8.90 -15.68 -9.43
CA VAL A 926 10.26 -16.27 -9.47
C VAL A 926 10.97 -15.92 -10.78
N ALA A 927 10.28 -15.98 -11.92
CA ALA A 927 10.83 -15.59 -13.23
C ALA A 927 11.22 -14.11 -13.28
N GLY A 928 10.41 -13.21 -12.72
CA GLY A 928 10.71 -11.78 -12.63
C GLY A 928 11.91 -11.48 -11.72
N LYS A 929 12.05 -12.19 -10.59
CA LYS A 929 13.26 -12.11 -9.75
C LYS A 929 14.50 -12.54 -10.52
N LYS A 930 14.42 -13.67 -11.22
CA LYS A 930 15.51 -14.17 -12.06
C LYS A 930 15.90 -13.15 -13.15
N ALA A 931 14.93 -12.48 -13.76
CA ALA A 931 15.20 -11.43 -14.75
C ALA A 931 15.99 -10.26 -14.14
N LEU A 932 15.69 -9.88 -12.89
CA LEU A 932 16.43 -8.86 -12.15
C LEU A 932 17.81 -9.32 -11.70
N GLU A 933 17.96 -10.54 -11.20
CA GLU A 933 19.26 -11.11 -10.82
C GLU A 933 20.21 -11.19 -12.02
N ASP A 934 19.70 -11.65 -13.17
CA ASP A 934 20.45 -11.59 -14.42
C ASP A 934 20.82 -10.14 -14.82
N THR A 935 19.93 -9.19 -14.54
CA THR A 935 20.18 -7.76 -14.81
C THR A 935 21.30 -7.21 -13.93
N ILE A 936 21.35 -7.61 -12.65
CA ILE A 936 22.45 -7.30 -11.75
C ILE A 936 23.77 -7.82 -12.33
N LEU A 937 23.79 -9.07 -12.80
CA LEU A 937 24.99 -9.68 -13.41
C LEU A 937 25.44 -8.94 -14.67
N ARG A 938 24.51 -8.66 -15.62
CA ARG A 938 24.86 -7.96 -16.88
C ARG A 938 25.32 -6.53 -16.65
N ARG A 939 24.73 -5.82 -15.69
CA ARG A 939 25.09 -4.46 -15.32
C ARG A 939 26.27 -4.38 -14.35
N ASN A 940 26.82 -5.52 -13.92
CA ASN A 940 27.89 -5.62 -12.94
C ASN A 940 27.59 -4.83 -11.65
N LEU A 941 26.34 -4.95 -11.17
CA LEU A 941 25.89 -4.26 -9.95
C LEU A 941 26.23 -5.09 -8.72
N LYS A 942 26.73 -4.43 -7.66
CA LYS A 942 26.88 -5.04 -6.34
C LYS A 942 25.57 -4.91 -5.58
N ALA A 943 24.59 -5.74 -5.91
CA ALA A 943 23.27 -5.71 -5.29
C ALA A 943 22.67 -7.11 -5.19
N ASN A 944 21.67 -7.25 -4.32
CA ASN A 944 20.78 -8.41 -4.28
C ASN A 944 19.35 -7.98 -4.63
N VAL A 945 18.56 -8.91 -5.15
CA VAL A 945 17.12 -8.73 -5.32
C VAL A 945 16.40 -9.26 -4.09
N ILE A 946 15.64 -8.38 -3.42
CA ILE A 946 14.77 -8.73 -2.30
C ILE A 946 13.33 -8.77 -2.78
N GLU A 947 12.63 -9.83 -2.39
CA GLU A 947 11.19 -9.98 -2.60
C GLU A 947 10.41 -9.24 -1.51
N HIS A 948 9.34 -8.54 -1.87
CA HIS A 948 8.47 -7.93 -0.87
C HIS A 948 7.46 -8.94 -0.32
N ASN A 949 7.34 -9.03 1.01
CA ASN A 949 6.52 -10.04 1.70
C ASN A 949 5.00 -9.87 1.60
N GLU A 950 4.50 -8.78 0.99
CA GLU A 950 3.08 -8.38 1.05
C GLU A 950 2.52 -8.10 -0.36
N VAL A 951 3.38 -7.77 -1.30
CA VAL A 951 3.03 -7.36 -2.67
C VAL A 951 3.98 -8.06 -3.63
N PRO A 952 3.54 -8.44 -4.86
CA PRO A 952 4.36 -9.18 -5.82
C PRO A 952 5.36 -8.24 -6.52
N TYR A 953 6.22 -7.57 -5.75
CA TYR A 953 7.20 -6.59 -6.23
C TYR A 953 8.57 -6.79 -5.58
N TYR A 954 9.58 -6.16 -6.17
CA TYR A 954 10.98 -6.36 -5.80
C TYR A 954 11.60 -5.08 -5.23
N MET A 955 12.70 -5.25 -4.51
CA MET A 955 13.55 -4.17 -4.02
C MET A 955 15.02 -4.50 -4.29
N MET A 956 15.78 -3.50 -4.70
CA MET A 956 17.23 -3.62 -4.85
C MET A 956 17.90 -3.34 -3.50
N ASP A 957 18.74 -4.26 -3.07
CA ASP A 957 19.61 -4.12 -1.88
C ASP A 957 21.06 -3.95 -2.34
N TYR A 958 21.43 -2.69 -2.58
CA TYR A 958 22.78 -2.31 -2.99
C TYR A 958 23.76 -2.46 -1.83
N LYS A 959 24.89 -3.12 -2.08
CA LYS A 959 25.92 -3.36 -1.06
C LYS A 959 26.90 -2.20 -0.97
N LEU A 960 27.14 -1.74 0.26
CA LEU A 960 28.20 -0.77 0.57
C LEU A 960 29.59 -1.42 0.51
N ILE A 961 30.61 -0.58 0.33
CA ILE A 961 32.03 -0.96 0.42
C ILE A 961 32.71 -0.16 1.54
N GLU A 962 33.89 -0.59 2.00
CA GLU A 962 34.53 -0.08 3.22
C GLU A 962 34.84 1.44 3.21
N ASP A 963 35.04 2.04 2.03
CA ASP A 963 35.38 3.46 1.88
C ASP A 963 34.16 4.42 2.00
N ASP A 964 32.94 3.91 2.18
CA ASP A 964 31.74 4.74 2.25
C ASP A 964 31.67 5.51 3.57
N PHE A 965 31.65 6.84 3.51
CA PHE A 965 31.66 7.71 4.67
C PHE A 965 30.58 8.80 4.58
N ILE A 966 29.67 8.82 5.55
CA ILE A 966 28.50 9.70 5.55
C ILE A 966 28.74 10.88 6.51
N SER A 967 28.59 12.12 6.03
CA SER A 967 28.49 13.29 6.89
C SER A 967 27.02 13.65 7.11
N ILE A 968 26.54 13.48 8.34
CA ILE A 968 25.20 13.85 8.78
C ILE A 968 25.22 15.31 9.22
N ILE A 969 24.51 16.17 8.48
CA ILE A 969 24.45 17.61 8.71
C ILE A 969 23.11 17.95 9.34
N ILE A 970 23.16 18.52 10.56
CA ILE A 970 21.97 18.87 11.35
C ILE A 970 22.03 20.36 11.74
N PRO A 971 21.34 21.25 11.02
CA PRO A 971 21.14 22.62 11.46
C PRO A 971 20.25 22.69 12.69
N THR A 972 20.66 23.44 13.71
CA THR A 972 19.91 23.55 14.96
C THR A 972 19.96 24.96 15.54
N LYS A 973 18.95 25.29 16.35
CA LYS A 973 18.94 26.46 17.24
C LYS A 973 18.10 26.13 18.46
N ASP A 974 18.74 26.11 19.63
CA ASP A 974 18.12 25.80 20.92
C ASP A 974 17.35 24.44 20.90
N HIS A 975 16.47 24.18 21.87
CA HIS A 975 15.67 22.93 21.96
C HIS A 975 16.51 21.66 22.10
N ALA A 976 17.31 21.60 23.17
CA ALA A 976 18.15 20.45 23.50
C ALA A 976 17.37 19.12 23.50
N ASP A 977 16.13 19.12 23.97
CA ASP A 977 15.26 17.94 24.05
C ASP A 977 15.00 17.28 22.68
N LEU A 978 14.74 18.08 21.65
CA LEU A 978 14.51 17.58 20.29
C LEU A 978 15.81 17.03 19.68
N LEU A 979 16.90 17.80 19.79
CA LEU A 979 18.19 17.41 19.22
C LEU A 979 18.75 16.16 19.91
N GLU A 980 18.69 16.11 21.24
CA GLU A 980 19.17 14.96 22.01
C GLU A 980 18.42 13.69 21.60
N LYS A 981 17.10 13.77 21.44
CA LYS A 981 16.29 12.66 20.95
C LYS A 981 16.74 12.18 19.56
N CYS A 982 17.06 13.11 18.66
CA CYS A 982 17.60 12.80 17.35
C CYS A 982 18.94 12.07 17.46
N LEU A 983 19.89 12.63 18.21
CA LEU A 983 21.23 12.09 18.40
C LEU A 983 21.22 10.70 19.05
N ILE A 984 20.45 10.51 20.12
CA ILE A 984 20.26 9.21 20.78
C ILE A 984 19.79 8.19 19.76
N SER A 985 18.75 8.51 18.98
CA SER A 985 18.21 7.57 17.99
C SER A 985 19.24 7.19 16.90
N ILE A 986 20.09 8.13 16.48
CA ILE A 986 21.15 7.87 15.50
C ILE A 986 22.22 6.95 16.10
N TYR A 987 22.74 7.25 17.29
CA TYR A 987 23.81 6.45 17.90
C TYR A 987 23.35 5.05 18.33
N GLU A 988 22.16 4.95 18.92
CA GLU A 988 21.63 3.68 19.45
C GLU A 988 21.09 2.76 18.36
N LYS A 989 20.39 3.30 17.36
CA LYS A 989 19.65 2.46 16.38
C LYS A 989 20.41 2.22 15.08
N SER A 990 21.30 3.12 14.65
CA SER A 990 21.97 2.97 13.34
C SER A 990 22.98 1.82 13.35
N THR A 991 22.86 0.89 12.39
CA THR A 991 23.79 -0.23 12.26
C THR A 991 25.08 0.16 11.53
N PHE A 992 25.02 1.07 10.55
CA PHE A 992 26.21 1.63 9.91
C PHE A 992 27.00 2.49 10.89
N LYS A 993 28.32 2.31 10.99
CA LYS A 993 29.17 3.04 11.95
C LYS A 993 30.12 4.05 11.31
N ASN A 994 30.30 4.03 9.99
CA ASN A 994 31.23 4.92 9.30
C ASN A 994 30.55 6.26 8.93
N TYR A 995 30.30 7.10 9.93
CA TYR A 995 29.72 8.43 9.74
C TYR A 995 30.29 9.47 10.71
N GLU A 996 30.20 10.74 10.34
CA GLU A 996 30.33 11.87 11.27
C GLU A 996 29.01 12.64 11.40
N ILE A 997 28.79 13.28 12.53
CA ILE A 997 27.68 14.20 12.78
C ILE A 997 28.23 15.61 12.89
N ILE A 998 27.68 16.52 12.08
CA ILE A 998 27.99 17.95 12.05
C ILE A 998 26.75 18.72 12.47
N ILE A 999 26.76 19.24 13.68
CA ILE A 999 25.76 20.19 14.15
C ILE A 999 26.11 21.59 13.63
N VAL A 1000 25.16 22.23 12.96
CA VAL A 1000 25.28 23.62 12.52
C VAL A 1000 24.48 24.51 13.47
N ASP A 1001 25.15 25.03 14.48
CA ASP A 1001 24.57 25.90 15.51
C ASP A 1001 24.26 27.30 14.94
N ASN A 1002 22.98 27.62 14.73
CA ASN A 1002 22.49 28.94 14.28
C ASN A 1002 22.36 29.93 15.46
N GLY A 1003 23.41 30.03 16.27
CA GLY A 1003 23.46 30.94 17.40
C GLY A 1003 22.49 30.57 18.53
N SER A 1004 22.57 29.33 19.01
CA SER A 1004 21.89 28.87 20.23
C SER A 1004 22.39 29.64 21.44
N ILE A 1005 21.48 29.89 22.38
CA ILE A 1005 21.70 30.65 23.62
C ILE A 1005 21.24 29.89 24.88
N GLU A 1006 20.39 28.87 24.73
CA GLU A 1006 19.92 28.07 25.86
C GLU A 1006 21.08 27.26 26.45
N THR A 1007 21.25 27.38 27.77
CA THR A 1007 22.32 26.68 28.52
C THR A 1007 22.26 25.17 28.31
N ASP A 1008 21.06 24.58 28.28
CA ASP A 1008 20.87 23.14 28.08
C ASP A 1008 21.38 22.68 26.71
N THR A 1009 21.16 23.49 25.66
CA THR A 1009 21.64 23.19 24.31
C THR A 1009 23.16 23.28 24.22
N LEU A 1010 23.77 24.29 24.85
CA LEU A 1010 25.24 24.43 24.91
C LEU A 1010 25.88 23.29 25.72
N ASN A 1011 25.27 22.90 26.83
CA ASN A 1011 25.72 21.76 27.64
C ASN A 1011 25.63 20.44 26.85
N LEU A 1012 24.56 20.24 26.08
CA LEU A 1012 24.40 19.08 25.20
C LEU A 1012 25.52 19.00 24.16
N PHE A 1013 25.87 20.13 23.53
CA PHE A 1013 26.98 20.18 22.56
C PHE A 1013 28.31 19.76 23.18
N GLU A 1014 28.66 20.30 24.35
CA GLU A 1014 29.90 19.96 25.03
C GLU A 1014 29.92 18.50 25.50
N HIS A 1015 28.79 17.99 26.00
CA HIS A 1015 28.66 16.59 26.36
C HIS A 1015 28.96 15.66 25.17
N TYR A 1016 28.26 15.83 24.04
CA TYR A 1016 28.45 14.95 22.87
C TYR A 1016 29.83 15.10 22.23
N LYS A 1017 30.42 16.30 22.25
CA LYS A 1017 31.79 16.55 21.76
C LYS A 1017 32.85 15.83 22.59
N GLN A 1018 32.62 15.68 23.90
CA GLN A 1018 33.50 14.91 24.79
C GLN A 1018 33.26 13.40 24.66
N THR A 1019 32.00 12.98 24.48
CA THR A 1019 31.61 11.57 24.42
C THR A 1019 31.97 10.90 23.08
N TYR A 1020 31.80 11.60 21.95
CA TYR A 1020 31.88 10.99 20.61
C TYR A 1020 32.91 11.68 19.72
N LYS A 1021 33.90 10.91 19.24
CA LYS A 1021 34.97 11.41 18.34
C LYS A 1021 34.48 11.84 16.97
N ASN A 1022 33.35 11.32 16.53
CA ASN A 1022 32.73 11.61 15.24
C ASN A 1022 31.65 12.71 15.32
N PHE A 1023 31.60 13.48 16.42
CA PHE A 1023 30.67 14.59 16.62
C PHE A 1023 31.38 15.95 16.53
N ARG A 1024 30.83 16.87 15.74
CA ARG A 1024 31.39 18.22 15.52
C ARG A 1024 30.28 19.26 15.58
N VAL A 1025 30.60 20.43 16.13
CA VAL A 1025 29.70 21.58 16.16
C VAL A 1025 30.37 22.76 15.46
N ILE A 1026 29.64 23.38 14.53
CA ILE A 1026 30.05 24.59 13.81
C ILE A 1026 29.05 25.68 14.18
N ARG A 1027 29.54 26.81 14.70
CA ARG A 1027 28.70 27.97 14.99
C ARG A 1027 28.61 28.90 13.79
N LEU A 1028 27.39 29.17 13.33
CA LEU A 1028 27.06 30.12 12.26
C LEU A 1028 25.93 31.04 12.73
N ASP A 1029 26.31 32.12 13.42
CA ASP A 1029 25.37 33.10 13.96
C ASP A 1029 24.94 34.10 12.88
N ILE A 1030 24.03 33.65 12.01
CA ILE A 1030 23.48 34.41 10.89
C ILE A 1030 21.94 34.34 10.93
N PRO A 1031 21.21 35.28 10.30
CA PRO A 1031 19.77 35.15 10.11
C PRO A 1031 19.43 33.78 9.51
N PHE A 1032 18.43 33.10 10.09
CA PHE A 1032 18.11 31.72 9.72
C PHE A 1032 17.90 31.57 8.21
N ASN A 1033 18.73 30.74 7.61
CA ASN A 1033 18.67 30.35 6.21
C ASN A 1033 19.12 28.89 6.13
N TYR A 1034 18.16 27.98 5.96
CA TYR A 1034 18.39 26.54 5.96
C TYR A 1034 19.38 26.14 4.84
N SER A 1035 19.20 26.70 3.64
CA SER A 1035 20.09 26.48 2.50
C SER A 1035 21.53 26.86 2.82
N LYS A 1036 21.74 28.05 3.36
CA LYS A 1036 23.08 28.56 3.68
C LYS A 1036 23.77 27.73 4.77
N LEU A 1037 23.04 27.36 5.82
CA LEU A 1037 23.61 26.54 6.91
C LEU A 1037 24.10 25.18 6.40
N ASN A 1038 23.30 24.51 5.57
CA ASN A 1038 23.68 23.24 4.96
C ASN A 1038 24.82 23.40 3.94
N ASN A 1039 24.80 24.44 3.10
CA ASN A 1039 25.87 24.72 2.13
C ASN A 1039 27.22 24.93 2.82
N GLU A 1040 27.28 25.69 3.91
CA GLU A 1040 28.54 25.90 4.65
C GLU A 1040 29.04 24.63 5.33
N ALA A 1041 28.13 23.83 5.91
CA ALA A 1041 28.50 22.55 6.51
C ALA A 1041 28.99 21.53 5.47
N ALA A 1042 28.35 21.47 4.30
CA ALA A 1042 28.73 20.58 3.21
C ALA A 1042 30.18 20.81 2.71
N LYS A 1043 30.68 22.05 2.78
CA LYS A 1043 32.07 22.39 2.39
C LYS A 1043 33.10 21.71 3.30
N ILE A 1044 32.81 21.61 4.60
CA ILE A 1044 33.75 21.07 5.60
C ILE A 1044 33.44 19.62 6.03
N ALA A 1045 32.34 19.07 5.52
CA ALA A 1045 32.00 17.66 5.62
C ALA A 1045 33.12 16.80 5.01
N LYS A 1046 33.50 15.72 5.68
CA LYS A 1046 34.56 14.80 5.25
C LYS A 1046 34.01 13.61 4.45
N GLY A 1047 32.73 13.28 4.62
CA GLY A 1047 32.03 12.22 3.91
C GLY A 1047 31.98 12.44 2.41
N ASN A 1048 32.05 11.35 1.64
CA ASN A 1048 31.75 11.35 0.22
C ASN A 1048 30.23 11.38 -0.02
N LEU A 1049 29.42 11.05 1.00
CA LEU A 1049 27.98 11.20 1.01
C LEU A 1049 27.56 12.23 2.06
N LEU A 1050 26.58 13.06 1.73
CA LEU A 1050 26.00 14.08 2.61
C LEU A 1050 24.56 13.72 2.94
N LEU A 1051 24.25 13.61 4.24
CA LEU A 1051 22.88 13.48 4.72
C LEU A 1051 22.42 14.82 5.30
N LEU A 1052 21.45 15.45 4.64
CA LEU A 1052 20.73 16.60 5.18
C LEU A 1052 19.63 16.08 6.11
N LEU A 1053 19.65 16.48 7.37
CA LEU A 1053 18.77 15.96 8.39
C LEU A 1053 18.25 17.07 9.30
N ASN A 1054 16.94 17.09 9.55
CA ASN A 1054 16.37 17.99 10.55
C ASN A 1054 16.69 17.53 11.98
N ASN A 1055 16.73 18.48 12.92
CA ASN A 1055 17.06 18.20 14.32
C ASN A 1055 15.92 17.53 15.11
N ASP A 1056 14.72 17.41 14.53
CA ASP A 1056 13.52 16.83 15.15
C ASP A 1056 13.10 15.50 14.48
N ILE A 1057 14.10 14.73 14.03
CA ILE A 1057 13.95 13.39 13.46
C ILE A 1057 14.24 12.32 14.52
N GLU A 1058 13.51 11.21 14.48
CA GLU A 1058 13.85 10.00 15.24
C GLU A 1058 13.92 8.77 14.32
N VAL A 1059 15.05 8.06 14.34
CA VAL A 1059 15.28 6.86 13.53
C VAL A 1059 14.33 5.73 13.96
N ILE A 1060 13.73 5.01 13.01
CA ILE A 1060 12.98 3.77 13.26
C ILE A 1060 13.71 2.58 12.65
N THR A 1061 14.06 2.65 11.36
CA THR A 1061 14.74 1.57 10.63
C THR A 1061 16.23 1.51 11.01
N PRO A 1062 16.76 0.42 11.60
CA PRO A 1062 18.16 0.36 12.06
C PRO A 1062 19.21 0.49 10.96
N ASN A 1063 19.00 -0.14 9.80
CA ASN A 1063 19.91 -0.15 8.65
C ASN A 1063 19.61 0.94 7.61
N TRP A 1064 19.01 2.05 8.04
CA TRP A 1064 18.59 3.14 7.17
C TRP A 1064 19.73 3.79 6.39
N LEU A 1065 20.89 4.02 7.04
CA LEU A 1065 22.05 4.64 6.41
C LEU A 1065 22.60 3.76 5.30
N GLU A 1066 22.72 2.46 5.52
CA GLU A 1066 23.21 1.50 4.53
C GLU A 1066 22.33 1.47 3.29
N ILE A 1067 21.01 1.37 3.52
CA ILE A 1067 20.03 1.33 2.44
C ILE A 1067 20.09 2.64 1.64
N MET A 1068 20.00 3.79 2.30
CA MET A 1068 20.01 5.09 1.60
C MET A 1068 21.34 5.30 0.84
N ALA A 1069 22.48 4.97 1.46
CA ALA A 1069 23.80 5.14 0.85
C ALA A 1069 23.99 4.22 -0.37
N GLY A 1070 23.46 3.00 -0.33
CA GLY A 1070 23.50 2.09 -1.47
C GLY A 1070 22.85 2.69 -2.73
N TYR A 1071 21.73 3.42 -2.56
CA TYR A 1071 21.08 4.14 -3.66
C TYR A 1071 21.82 5.44 -4.04
N ALA A 1072 22.25 6.24 -3.06
CA ALA A 1072 22.87 7.55 -3.33
C ALA A 1072 24.19 7.44 -4.14
N LYS A 1073 24.84 6.28 -4.08
CA LYS A 1073 26.06 5.97 -4.83
C LYS A 1073 25.84 5.59 -6.28
N GLN A 1074 24.62 5.21 -6.67
CA GLN A 1074 24.36 4.87 -8.06
C GLN A 1074 24.59 6.10 -8.94
N ASN A 1075 25.31 5.93 -10.05
CA ASN A 1075 25.76 7.05 -10.89
C ASN A 1075 24.58 7.91 -11.36
N HIS A 1076 23.43 7.30 -11.65
CA HIS A 1076 22.23 8.00 -12.12
C HIS A 1076 21.36 8.60 -11.00
N ILE A 1077 21.58 8.29 -9.72
CA ILE A 1077 20.75 8.80 -8.61
C ILE A 1077 21.24 10.16 -8.08
N GLY A 1078 20.36 11.15 -8.04
CA GLY A 1078 20.61 12.49 -7.49
C GLY A 1078 20.38 12.54 -5.99
N ALA A 1079 19.11 12.49 -5.58
CA ALA A 1079 18.69 12.55 -4.18
C ALA A 1079 17.93 11.30 -3.72
N VAL A 1080 18.17 10.88 -2.48
CA VAL A 1080 17.51 9.74 -1.83
C VAL A 1080 16.73 10.22 -0.61
N GLY A 1081 15.42 9.96 -0.58
CA GLY A 1081 14.53 10.34 0.52
C GLY A 1081 13.95 9.14 1.26
N ALA A 1082 13.72 9.32 2.56
CA ALA A 1082 13.11 8.32 3.43
C ALA A 1082 11.59 8.54 3.60
N LYS A 1083 10.87 7.53 4.10
CA LYS A 1083 9.49 7.64 4.56
C LYS A 1083 9.44 8.30 5.93
N LEU A 1084 8.78 9.46 5.99
CA LEU A 1084 8.61 10.20 7.24
C LEU A 1084 7.20 10.02 7.77
N LEU A 1085 7.12 9.71 9.05
CA LEU A 1085 5.89 9.49 9.79
C LEU A 1085 5.65 10.60 10.79
N TYR A 1086 4.40 10.97 10.95
CA TYR A 1086 3.92 11.68 12.12
C TYR A 1086 3.93 10.77 13.35
N PRO A 1087 3.95 11.34 14.58
CA PRO A 1087 3.92 10.54 15.81
C PRO A 1087 2.67 9.66 15.97
N ASP A 1088 1.58 9.98 15.26
CA ASP A 1088 0.32 9.24 15.23
C ASP A 1088 0.31 8.08 14.22
N GLN A 1089 1.48 7.68 13.70
CA GLN A 1089 1.66 6.62 12.69
C GLN A 1089 1.03 6.95 11.33
N THR A 1090 0.72 8.21 11.05
CA THR A 1090 0.31 8.62 9.70
C THR A 1090 1.50 9.11 8.88
N ILE A 1091 1.38 9.04 7.56
CA ILE A 1091 2.44 9.41 6.63
C ILE A 1091 2.50 10.94 6.51
N GLN A 1092 3.72 11.46 6.67
CA GLN A 1092 4.04 12.86 6.40
C GLN A 1092 4.76 13.02 5.06
N HIS A 1093 5.62 12.07 4.69
CA HIS A 1093 6.31 12.10 3.40
C HIS A 1093 6.36 10.71 2.76
N GLY A 1094 5.74 10.61 1.58
CA GLY A 1094 5.79 9.45 0.68
C GLY A 1094 6.32 9.79 -0.72
N GLY A 1095 7.22 10.78 -0.83
CA GLY A 1095 7.57 11.48 -2.08
C GLY A 1095 7.01 12.92 -2.12
N VAL A 1096 7.46 13.74 -3.09
CA VAL A 1096 6.92 15.08 -3.37
C VAL A 1096 6.37 15.14 -4.79
N ILE A 1097 5.17 15.69 -4.93
CA ILE A 1097 4.48 15.90 -6.22
C ILE A 1097 4.46 17.39 -6.53
N LEU A 1098 4.83 17.77 -7.75
CA LEU A 1098 4.81 19.16 -8.19
C LEU A 1098 3.40 19.60 -8.63
N GLY A 1099 3.12 20.89 -8.45
CA GLY A 1099 1.88 21.55 -8.81
C GLY A 1099 0.74 21.40 -7.79
N ILE A 1100 0.80 20.42 -6.87
CA ILE A 1100 -0.16 20.34 -5.76
C ILE A 1100 0.01 21.56 -4.86
N GLY A 1101 -1.10 22.23 -4.53
CA GLY A 1101 -1.06 23.48 -3.75
C GLY A 1101 -0.41 24.67 -4.47
N GLY A 1102 -0.13 24.54 -5.77
CA GLY A 1102 0.45 25.58 -6.63
C GLY A 1102 1.91 25.34 -7.02
N ILE A 1103 2.73 24.79 -6.12
CA ILE A 1103 4.18 24.57 -6.35
C ILE A 1103 4.56 23.11 -6.17
N ALA A 1104 4.44 22.58 -4.95
CA ALA A 1104 4.75 21.20 -4.60
C ALA A 1104 4.14 20.83 -3.25
N ASN A 1105 3.83 19.55 -3.04
CA ASN A 1105 3.38 19.02 -1.75
C ASN A 1105 3.79 17.55 -1.56
N HIS A 1106 3.82 17.08 -0.31
CA HIS A 1106 4.14 15.69 0.00
C HIS A 1106 3.00 14.75 -0.46
N ALA A 1107 3.37 13.61 -1.05
CA ALA A 1107 2.43 12.57 -1.43
C ALA A 1107 1.90 11.80 -0.21
N PHE A 1108 0.66 11.29 -0.28
CA PHE A 1108 0.04 10.40 0.72
C PHE A 1108 -0.10 10.97 2.14
N LEU A 1109 -0.22 12.30 2.29
CA LEU A 1109 -0.37 12.93 3.60
C LEU A 1109 -1.55 12.32 4.40
N ASN A 1110 -1.27 11.97 5.66
CA ASN A 1110 -2.20 11.39 6.63
C ASN A 1110 -2.68 9.95 6.30
N HIS A 1111 -2.12 9.30 5.29
CA HIS A 1111 -2.39 7.87 5.08
C HIS A 1111 -1.79 7.08 6.26
N HIS A 1112 -2.42 5.96 6.62
CA HIS A 1112 -1.87 5.10 7.66
C HIS A 1112 -0.51 4.53 7.23
N ARG A 1113 0.44 4.36 8.16
CA ARG A 1113 1.78 3.82 7.92
C ARG A 1113 1.80 2.56 7.07
N THR A 1114 0.84 1.65 7.25
CA THR A 1114 0.77 0.37 6.53
C THR A 1114 0.09 0.43 5.16
N SER A 1115 -0.45 1.59 4.76
CA SER A 1115 -1.13 1.78 3.48
C SER A 1115 -0.20 1.37 2.32
N PRO A 1116 -0.69 0.60 1.32
CA PRO A 1116 0.10 0.33 0.12
C PRO A 1116 0.28 1.58 -0.75
N GLY A 1117 -0.62 2.56 -0.63
CA GLY A 1117 -0.65 3.71 -1.53
C GLY A 1117 -1.08 3.35 -2.96
N TYR A 1118 -1.01 4.32 -3.86
CA TYR A 1118 -1.37 4.15 -5.28
C TYR A 1118 -0.38 3.18 -5.95
N TYR A 1119 -0.87 2.02 -6.43
CA TYR A 1119 -0.04 0.96 -7.04
C TYR A 1119 1.24 0.64 -6.25
N ALA A 1120 1.11 0.49 -4.92
CA ALA A 1120 2.19 0.12 -3.99
C ALA A 1120 3.35 1.13 -3.88
N ARG A 1121 3.18 2.40 -4.30
CA ARG A 1121 4.19 3.47 -4.15
C ARG A 1121 4.68 3.72 -2.72
N LEU A 1122 3.97 3.23 -1.70
CA LEU A 1122 4.39 3.31 -0.28
C LEU A 1122 5.06 2.02 0.24
N LYS A 1123 5.32 1.05 -0.64
CA LYS A 1123 5.89 -0.26 -0.32
C LYS A 1123 7.16 -0.57 -1.09
N VAL A 1124 7.35 0.01 -2.28
CA VAL A 1124 8.55 -0.19 -3.09
C VAL A 1124 9.26 1.12 -3.44
N PRO A 1125 10.60 1.10 -3.64
CA PRO A 1125 11.36 2.24 -4.14
C PRO A 1125 10.70 2.86 -5.37
N TYR A 1126 10.59 4.19 -5.37
CA TYR A 1126 9.87 4.91 -6.42
C TYR A 1126 10.56 6.22 -6.76
N ASN A 1127 10.74 6.51 -8.05
CA ASN A 1127 11.31 7.78 -8.46
C ASN A 1127 10.25 8.88 -8.42
N TYR A 1128 10.63 10.03 -7.88
CA TYR A 1128 9.79 11.22 -7.79
C TYR A 1128 10.54 12.43 -8.31
N SER A 1129 9.80 13.51 -8.60
CA SER A 1129 10.44 14.77 -8.99
C SER A 1129 11.26 15.35 -7.84
N ALA A 1130 10.81 15.17 -6.60
CA ALA A 1130 11.56 15.58 -5.43
C ALA A 1130 11.30 14.70 -4.21
N VAL A 1131 12.27 14.74 -3.29
CA VAL A 1131 12.16 14.25 -1.90
C VAL A 1131 12.57 15.36 -0.93
N THR A 1132 12.19 15.25 0.34
CA THR A 1132 12.41 16.35 1.30
C THR A 1132 13.75 16.29 2.01
N ALA A 1133 14.36 17.46 2.27
CA ALA A 1133 15.58 17.57 3.05
C ALA A 1133 15.39 17.41 4.58
N ALA A 1134 14.17 17.11 5.04
CA ALA A 1134 14.00 16.64 6.42
C ALA A 1134 14.79 15.34 6.69
N CYS A 1135 14.96 14.49 5.66
CA CYS A 1135 15.94 13.40 5.60
C CYS A 1135 16.26 13.10 4.12
N LEU A 1136 17.37 13.65 3.63
CA LEU A 1136 17.81 13.53 2.23
C LEU A 1136 19.29 13.18 2.16
N LEU A 1137 19.62 12.06 1.51
CA LEU A 1137 21.00 11.64 1.25
C LEU A 1137 21.38 11.91 -0.21
N ILE A 1138 22.59 12.42 -0.42
CA ILE A 1138 23.13 12.78 -1.74
C ILE A 1138 24.64 12.57 -1.79
N SER A 1139 25.19 12.26 -2.97
CA SER A 1139 26.65 12.30 -3.19
C SER A 1139 27.18 13.73 -3.06
N LYS A 1140 28.28 13.90 -2.32
CA LYS A 1140 28.94 15.21 -2.15
C LYS A 1140 29.30 15.84 -3.49
N GLU A 1141 29.80 15.05 -4.44
CA GLU A 1141 30.14 15.49 -5.79
C GLU A 1141 28.92 16.10 -6.50
N LYS A 1142 27.81 15.36 -6.54
CA LYS A 1142 26.56 15.78 -7.20
C LYS A 1142 25.96 17.01 -6.52
N PHE A 1143 26.04 17.11 -5.19
CA PHE A 1143 25.61 18.29 -4.45
C PHE A 1143 26.36 19.55 -4.90
N PHE A 1144 27.68 19.48 -5.07
CA PHE A 1144 28.46 20.62 -5.55
C PHE A 1144 28.31 20.89 -7.04
N GLU A 1145 28.09 19.86 -7.85
CA GLU A 1145 27.85 20.00 -9.29
C GLU A 1145 26.62 20.87 -9.59
N VAL A 1146 25.55 20.74 -8.79
CA VAL A 1146 24.34 21.57 -8.91
C VAL A 1146 24.37 22.83 -8.04
N HIS A 1147 25.55 23.19 -7.51
CA HIS A 1147 25.78 24.36 -6.66
C HIS A 1147 24.96 24.37 -5.35
N GLY A 1148 24.72 23.19 -4.75
CA GLY A 1148 24.09 23.05 -3.43
C GLY A 1148 22.65 23.54 -3.37
N LEU A 1149 22.19 23.94 -2.18
CA LEU A 1149 20.84 24.50 -1.96
C LEU A 1149 20.79 25.98 -2.37
N GLU A 1150 19.67 26.41 -2.96
CA GLU A 1150 19.46 27.82 -3.33
C GLU A 1150 19.28 28.70 -2.08
N GLU A 1151 20.16 29.69 -1.88
CA GLU A 1151 20.15 30.55 -0.70
C GLU A 1151 19.05 31.62 -0.72
N GLU A 1152 18.45 31.92 -1.89
CA GLU A 1152 17.21 32.70 -1.96
C GLU A 1152 16.01 31.96 -1.34
N LEU A 1153 16.04 30.61 -1.33
CA LEU A 1153 15.02 29.73 -0.75
C LEU A 1153 15.34 29.40 0.71
N GLN A 1154 15.23 30.39 1.58
CA GLN A 1154 15.72 30.30 2.96
C GLN A 1154 15.05 29.21 3.81
N VAL A 1155 13.78 28.88 3.54
CA VAL A 1155 12.97 27.99 4.39
C VAL A 1155 12.13 27.01 3.59
N ALA A 1156 11.46 27.46 2.52
CA ALA A 1156 10.56 26.63 1.74
C ALA A 1156 11.14 26.32 0.36
N PHE A 1157 10.84 25.12 -0.15
CA PHE A 1157 11.18 24.66 -1.50
C PHE A 1157 12.68 24.55 -1.83
N ASN A 1158 13.59 24.76 -0.89
CA ASN A 1158 15.03 24.60 -1.13
C ASN A 1158 15.40 23.17 -1.52
N ASP A 1159 14.79 22.19 -0.85
CA ASP A 1159 14.89 20.77 -1.18
C ASP A 1159 14.31 20.47 -2.56
N VAL A 1160 13.13 21.02 -2.88
CA VAL A 1160 12.52 20.88 -4.21
C VAL A 1160 13.43 21.47 -5.30
N ASP A 1161 13.97 22.68 -5.13
CA ASP A 1161 14.91 23.27 -6.10
C ASP A 1161 16.17 22.41 -6.27
N LEU A 1162 16.76 21.89 -5.19
CA LEU A 1162 17.90 20.97 -5.27
C LEU A 1162 17.58 19.73 -6.12
N ASN A 1163 16.46 19.07 -5.83
CA ASN A 1163 16.01 17.89 -6.57
C ASN A 1163 15.75 18.20 -8.06
N LEU A 1164 15.20 19.38 -8.37
CA LEU A 1164 14.95 19.82 -9.74
C LEU A 1164 16.23 20.14 -10.51
N LYS A 1165 17.24 20.74 -9.86
CA LYS A 1165 18.56 20.93 -10.47
C LYS A 1165 19.25 19.60 -10.79
N LEU A 1166 19.08 18.60 -9.94
CA LEU A 1166 19.60 17.24 -10.19
C LEU A 1166 18.91 16.60 -11.40
N LEU A 1167 17.58 16.75 -11.52
CA LEU A 1167 16.83 16.29 -12.69
C LEU A 1167 17.26 17.00 -13.99
N GLU A 1168 17.46 18.31 -13.95
CA GLU A 1168 17.95 19.08 -15.10
C GLU A 1168 19.35 18.61 -15.57
N LYS A 1169 20.17 18.09 -14.65
CA LYS A 1169 21.47 17.45 -14.95
C LYS A 1169 21.37 16.01 -15.46
N GLY A 1170 20.16 15.43 -15.49
CA GLY A 1170 19.93 14.06 -15.94
C GLY A 1170 20.03 13.00 -14.84
N TYR A 1171 20.06 13.39 -13.56
CA TYR A 1171 19.95 12.47 -12.43
C TYR A 1171 18.49 12.17 -12.07
N TYR A 1172 18.26 11.10 -11.33
CA TYR A 1172 16.95 10.67 -10.84
C TYR A 1172 16.86 10.78 -9.31
N ASN A 1173 15.75 11.28 -8.79
CA ASN A 1173 15.51 11.29 -7.35
C ASN A 1173 14.65 10.08 -6.97
N ILE A 1174 14.87 9.52 -5.78
CA ILE A 1174 14.21 8.29 -5.35
C ILE A 1174 13.72 8.38 -3.90
N PHE A 1175 12.52 7.87 -3.68
CA PHE A 1175 11.89 7.68 -2.38
C PHE A 1175 11.99 6.20 -1.96
N LEU A 1176 12.41 5.95 -0.72
CA LEU A 1176 12.60 4.61 -0.16
C LEU A 1176 11.59 4.33 0.98
N PRO A 1177 10.48 3.62 0.70
CA PRO A 1177 9.46 3.35 1.72
C PRO A 1177 9.92 2.41 2.84
N GLN A 1178 10.94 1.59 2.60
CA GLN A 1178 11.51 0.67 3.59
C GLN A 1178 12.35 1.39 4.66
N VAL A 1179 12.70 2.65 4.43
CA VAL A 1179 13.43 3.48 5.38
C VAL A 1179 12.44 4.40 6.09
N GLU A 1180 12.08 4.07 7.33
CA GLU A 1180 11.10 4.81 8.12
C GLU A 1180 11.77 5.61 9.24
N LEU A 1181 11.34 6.87 9.42
CA LEU A 1181 11.72 7.75 10.53
C LEU A 1181 10.49 8.54 10.99
N TYR A 1182 10.47 8.95 12.27
CA TYR A 1182 9.52 9.98 12.71
C TYR A 1182 10.10 11.37 12.44
N HIS A 1183 9.21 12.32 12.13
CA HIS A 1183 9.53 13.73 12.06
C HIS A 1183 8.49 14.53 12.85
N TYR A 1184 8.93 15.26 13.89
CA TYR A 1184 8.04 15.91 14.85
C TYR A 1184 7.49 17.28 14.39
N GLU A 1185 7.88 17.72 13.20
CA GLU A 1185 7.46 18.89 12.42
C GLU A 1185 7.29 20.22 13.18
N SER A 1186 8.17 21.18 12.86
CA SER A 1186 8.01 22.62 13.19
C SER A 1186 7.83 22.96 14.68
N LYS A 1187 8.19 22.04 15.60
CA LYS A 1187 8.11 22.29 17.06
C LYS A 1187 9.03 23.42 17.52
N SER A 1188 10.21 23.56 16.93
CA SER A 1188 11.15 24.65 17.21
C SER A 1188 10.84 25.97 16.47
N ARG A 1189 10.18 25.90 15.30
CA ARG A 1189 10.02 27.04 14.37
C ARG A 1189 8.67 27.76 14.42
N GLY A 1190 7.59 27.05 14.77
CA GLY A 1190 6.21 27.53 14.65
C GLY A 1190 5.73 27.73 13.20
N LYS A 1191 4.47 28.18 13.02
CA LYS A 1191 3.82 28.37 11.71
C LYS A 1191 4.31 29.66 10.99
N ASP A 1192 4.16 29.73 9.66
CA ASP A 1192 4.44 30.94 8.85
C ASP A 1192 3.33 31.98 8.98
N ASP A 1193 3.21 32.55 10.18
CA ASP A 1193 2.07 33.37 10.57
C ASP A 1193 2.38 34.87 10.69
N SER A 1194 3.66 35.27 10.71
CA SER A 1194 4.08 36.67 10.78
C SER A 1194 4.14 37.34 9.39
N PRO A 1195 3.92 38.67 9.28
CA PRO A 1195 3.99 39.39 7.99
C PRO A 1195 5.32 39.22 7.26
N LYS A 1196 6.44 39.15 8.00
CA LYS A 1196 7.78 38.89 7.43
C LYS A 1196 7.89 37.47 6.86
N LYS A 1197 7.43 36.45 7.59
CA LYS A 1197 7.43 35.04 7.15
C LYS A 1197 6.54 34.84 5.91
N ILE A 1198 5.35 35.45 5.88
CA ILE A 1198 4.45 35.40 4.71
C ILE A 1198 5.07 36.09 3.48
N LYS A 1199 5.70 37.26 3.66
CA LYS A 1199 6.37 37.97 2.56
C LYS A 1199 7.53 37.14 1.98
N ARG A 1200 8.35 36.52 2.84
CA ARG A 1200 9.40 35.57 2.45
C ARG A 1200 8.81 34.42 1.65
N PHE A 1201 7.81 33.71 2.20
CA PHE A 1201 7.17 32.56 1.55
C PHE A 1201 6.58 32.90 0.17
N HIS A 1202 5.92 34.06 0.02
CA HIS A 1202 5.47 34.52 -1.30
C HIS A 1202 6.64 34.82 -2.26
N GLY A 1203 7.79 35.28 -1.76
CA GLY A 1203 9.01 35.44 -2.56
C GLY A 1203 9.54 34.10 -3.05
N GLU A 1204 9.60 33.09 -2.17
CA GLU A 1204 10.01 31.72 -2.49
C GLU A 1204 9.08 31.07 -3.52
N ILE A 1205 7.75 31.27 -3.42
CA ILE A 1205 6.79 30.85 -4.44
C ILE A 1205 7.11 31.49 -5.81
N LYS A 1206 7.30 32.81 -5.85
CA LYS A 1206 7.62 33.52 -7.10
C LYS A 1206 8.93 33.04 -7.72
N PHE A 1207 9.91 32.69 -6.90
CA PHE A 1207 11.17 32.10 -7.37
C PHE A 1207 10.88 30.78 -8.09
N MET A 1208 10.15 29.86 -7.45
CA MET A 1208 9.80 28.57 -8.02
C MET A 1208 8.96 28.71 -9.30
N GLU A 1209 7.97 29.61 -9.33
CA GLU A 1209 7.19 29.88 -10.54
C GLU A 1209 8.06 30.43 -11.68
N ARG A 1210 9.00 31.34 -11.37
CA ARG A 1210 9.87 31.94 -12.38
C ARG A 1210 10.85 30.92 -12.97
N LYS A 1211 11.46 30.08 -12.12
CA LYS A 1211 12.54 29.16 -12.51
C LYS A 1211 12.02 27.82 -13.03
N TRP A 1212 10.99 27.26 -12.39
CA TRP A 1212 10.57 25.86 -12.58
C TRP A 1212 9.13 25.69 -13.10
N SER A 1213 8.52 26.73 -13.68
CA SER A 1213 7.11 26.68 -14.13
C SER A 1213 6.79 25.52 -15.08
N SER A 1214 7.71 25.15 -15.98
CA SER A 1214 7.50 24.08 -16.96
C SER A 1214 7.28 22.72 -16.28
N ILE A 1215 8.21 22.31 -15.42
CA ILE A 1215 8.15 21.02 -14.72
C ILE A 1215 7.09 20.99 -13.62
N ILE A 1216 6.79 22.13 -12.98
CA ILE A 1216 5.67 22.23 -12.02
C ILE A 1216 4.32 21.96 -12.71
N LYS A 1217 4.15 22.41 -13.95
CA LYS A 1217 2.94 22.15 -14.74
C LYS A 1217 2.85 20.69 -15.18
N LYS A 1218 3.98 20.07 -15.53
CA LYS A 1218 4.05 18.67 -15.99
C LYS A 1218 5.13 17.92 -15.22
N ASP A 1219 4.73 17.35 -14.08
CA ASP A 1219 5.59 16.49 -13.27
C ASP A 1219 5.70 15.12 -13.95
N PRO A 1220 6.90 14.69 -14.37
CA PRO A 1220 7.08 13.42 -15.08
C PRO A 1220 6.66 12.19 -14.27
N TYR A 1221 6.68 12.26 -12.93
CA TYR A 1221 6.34 11.12 -12.07
C TYR A 1221 4.90 11.16 -11.53
N TYR A 1222 4.12 12.17 -11.96
CA TYR A 1222 2.71 12.34 -11.61
C TYR A 1222 1.84 12.52 -12.87
N ASN A 1223 1.12 11.46 -13.23
CA ASN A 1223 0.33 11.41 -14.45
C ASN A 1223 -0.71 12.54 -14.52
N ILE A 1224 -0.85 13.15 -15.70
CA ILE A 1224 -1.74 14.30 -15.95
C ILE A 1224 -3.22 13.98 -15.72
N ASN A 1225 -3.61 12.71 -15.76
CA ASN A 1225 -4.97 12.24 -15.51
C ASN A 1225 -5.34 12.21 -14.01
N LEU A 1226 -4.37 12.46 -13.13
CA LEU A 1226 -4.55 12.51 -11.68
C LEU A 1226 -4.78 13.95 -11.18
N SER A 1227 -5.57 14.07 -10.13
CA SER A 1227 -6.00 15.35 -9.56
C SER A 1227 -4.91 16.02 -8.73
N LYS A 1228 -4.51 17.24 -9.13
CA LYS A 1228 -3.60 18.09 -8.35
C LYS A 1228 -4.27 18.80 -7.15
N GLU A 1229 -5.53 18.50 -6.86
CA GLU A 1229 -6.26 19.10 -5.73
C GLU A 1229 -5.93 18.45 -4.38
N ASP A 1230 -5.63 17.14 -4.40
CA ASP A 1230 -5.40 16.30 -3.22
C ASP A 1230 -4.10 15.47 -3.38
N THR A 1231 -3.61 14.89 -2.29
CA THR A 1231 -2.38 14.06 -2.26
C THR A 1231 -2.64 12.56 -2.41
N ASP A 1232 -3.86 12.19 -2.79
CA ASP A 1232 -4.39 10.80 -2.71
C ASP A 1232 -4.51 10.11 -4.08
N PHE A 1233 -3.92 10.68 -5.15
CA PHE A 1233 -3.91 10.07 -6.49
C PHE A 1233 -5.32 9.78 -7.04
N LYS A 1234 -6.29 10.65 -6.73
CA LYS A 1234 -7.63 10.57 -7.31
C LYS A 1234 -7.61 10.94 -8.79
N ILE A 1235 -8.53 10.37 -9.57
CA ILE A 1235 -8.74 10.74 -10.97
C ILE A 1235 -9.19 12.21 -11.06
N SER A 1236 -8.64 12.96 -12.01
CA SER A 1236 -9.06 14.33 -12.28
C SER A 1236 -10.50 14.35 -12.84
N SER A 1237 -11.38 15.13 -12.19
CA SER A 1237 -12.79 15.31 -12.60
C SER A 1237 -13.00 16.49 -13.55
N ASN A 1238 -11.95 17.25 -13.86
CA ASN A 1238 -12.03 18.40 -14.76
C ASN A 1238 -11.76 17.98 -16.21
N GLU A 1239 -12.54 18.53 -17.14
CA GLU A 1239 -12.23 18.52 -18.57
C GLU A 1239 -10.76 18.94 -18.74
N ILE A 1240 -9.92 18.03 -19.23
CA ILE A 1240 -8.59 18.40 -19.71
C ILE A 1240 -8.83 19.48 -20.76
N PHE A 1241 -8.29 20.68 -20.53
CA PHE A 1241 -8.28 21.77 -21.51
C PHE A 1241 -7.58 21.24 -22.77
N THR A 1242 -8.38 20.71 -23.69
CA THR A 1242 -7.98 20.29 -25.02
C THR A 1242 -8.02 21.50 -25.92
N THR A 1243 -7.03 22.38 -25.79
CA THR A 1243 -6.58 23.28 -26.86
C THR A 1243 -5.17 23.78 -26.52
N GLN A 1244 -4.14 23.03 -26.93
CA GLN A 1244 -2.95 23.65 -27.49
C GLN A 1244 -2.94 23.24 -28.96
N GLU A 1245 -3.55 24.09 -29.79
CA GLU A 1245 -3.00 24.32 -31.12
C GLU A 1245 -1.63 24.95 -30.91
N ASP A 1246 -0.62 24.33 -31.51
CA ASP A 1246 0.68 24.92 -31.72
C ASP A 1246 0.51 26.24 -32.49
N GLU A 1247 0.76 27.36 -31.83
CA GLU A 1247 1.23 28.57 -32.50
C GLU A 1247 2.61 28.93 -31.93
N THR A 1248 3.58 28.71 -32.82
CA THR A 1248 5.03 29.03 -32.83
C THR A 1248 5.99 28.14 -32.06
#